data_AF-A0A6C2TY07-F1
#
_entry.id   AF-A0A6C2TY07-F1
#
_cell.length_a   1.000
_cell.length_b   1.000
_cell.length_c   1.000
_cell.angle_alpha   90.00
_cell.angle_beta   90.00
_cell.angle_gamma   90.00
#
_symmetry.space_group_name_H-M   'P 1'
#
loop_
_entity.id
_entity.type
_entity.pdbx_description
1 polymer ?
#
loop_
_entity_poly.entity_id
_entity_poly.type
_entity_poly.pdbx_seq_one_letter_code
_entity_poly.pdbx_strand_id
1 'polypeptide(L)'
;MKRNITKLFAVCMLAAVGAQGTAINWVGGGIDTEWDNVDNWATDYVPGNNTNGVADRGDFFSSADIGTVSSAVTSSNKVDIMMRNNGKLTISADMDSLRNIDIGINGGTSGFGTFIKQDAGTVSASQVTLGTVAANGGLYAISGTGALVLLNDLTVGQSGKFSIAGSDASVTVGNGSDEDLTMLTTATLEFILDTDGVGTIDVKDALIVDPSNSVLIVDVSAYTGDETQIDLVTFGTNDTQFATSNITVSGEGRFQSWSVGYDADSMYIDLVPYGAGETVLLGQDDFDGTTAYLTKVNSSSENSANLVWSSVNRDTVAAAVVIDTSVEAGGVIATNAMDVYGFLGTNKTDKVFAMLRAGLSGTRTLTYTFNVAGYNNLNLATDWAMSGSGSTPNIKMAYSFDGGAAVTNLAVGSSGVDWIQIMDDGRSVTNANSGTITVNGVGAGTLSEVFKTYTPTISGTGSVLTVTVSMASQVNFQTYGLDNLKLYGDVAPKPGDTLAIGRDNFDDAGIYASRSIVAGINSAPGVTWAIVSRDNIEYPGMIDTSVEAGGVVDTNATDTLGFLGTNKTDNIFGMYRAGTSARSLTYTFDITDYEDLNLLVDWATSGAYNGSKDVSMSYSIDGGATNTILDLGFSGSGWDETMDNGTVLSRASGFGVSVNGVVTNSLTDEFQTYNPAIAGTGSNLTLIIVMESSVGGFGGMGMDNLELIGTLSGPPAPVVGYDTWAAGYGLEGDDALPGADVEPDGLDNLMEYALGGDPNVDDAAAVAPAAYIMDDGGTDWFYHVYDQRVDDAALTFSLGATDNLVGTPADTNDVSFVGQSDEVDGFRTQTNRTEMTTDAKFISLKVEK
;
A
#
# COMPACT_ATOMS: atom_id res chain seq x y z
N MET A 1 -61.43 -87.06 15.21
CA MET A 1 -60.12 -86.92 15.87
C MET A 1 -59.67 -85.47 15.61
N LYS A 2 -59.97 -84.52 16.53
CA LYS A 2 -59.00 -83.71 17.31
C LYS A 2 -57.77 -83.29 16.47
N ARG A 3 -57.42 -82.02 16.23
CA ARG A 3 -57.43 -80.83 17.12
C ARG A 3 -57.34 -79.50 16.33
N ASN A 4 -57.98 -78.46 16.87
CA ASN A 4 -57.80 -77.03 16.60
C ASN A 4 -56.41 -76.51 17.02
N ILE A 5 -55.94 -75.40 16.43
CA ILE A 5 -55.69 -74.11 17.12
C ILE A 5 -55.45 -72.98 16.10
N THR A 6 -56.22 -71.92 16.29
CA THR A 6 -56.22 -70.59 15.65
C THR A 6 -55.31 -69.63 16.42
N LYS A 7 -54.70 -68.63 15.75
CA LYS A 7 -54.41 -67.22 16.16
C LYS A 7 -53.47 -66.59 15.11
N LEU A 8 -53.85 -65.60 14.29
CA LEU A 8 -54.17 -64.18 14.56
C LEU A 8 -52.95 -63.38 15.08
N PHE A 9 -52.27 -62.63 14.19
CA PHE A 9 -51.56 -61.35 14.40
C PHE A 9 -51.40 -60.70 12.99
N ALA A 10 -52.23 -59.74 12.61
CA ALA A 10 -52.14 -58.30 12.88
C ALA A 10 -51.40 -57.55 11.75
N VAL A 11 -52.21 -57.03 10.84
CA VAL A 11 -51.93 -55.82 10.06
C VAL A 11 -51.67 -54.69 11.07
N CYS A 12 -50.42 -54.26 11.19
CA CYS A 12 -49.99 -53.01 11.83
C CYS A 12 -48.57 -52.67 11.34
N MET A 13 -48.36 -51.38 11.02
CA MET A 13 -47.15 -50.76 10.45
C MET A 13 -47.03 -50.77 8.92
N LEU A 14 -48.02 -50.14 8.28
CA LEU A 14 -47.83 -49.41 7.03
C LEU A 14 -48.09 -47.92 7.36
N ALA A 15 -47.11 -47.27 8.01
CA ALA A 15 -46.96 -45.83 8.18
C ALA A 15 -45.61 -45.54 8.86
N ALA A 16 -44.89 -44.51 8.36
CA ALA A 16 -43.54 -44.04 8.72
C ALA A 16 -42.42 -44.94 8.15
N VAL A 17 -41.50 -44.50 7.30
CA VAL A 17 -40.99 -43.16 6.98
C VAL A 17 -40.72 -43.15 5.46
N GLY A 18 -41.14 -42.11 4.76
CA GLY A 18 -40.57 -41.83 3.44
C GLY A 18 -39.11 -41.46 3.65
N ALA A 19 -38.22 -42.43 3.54
CA ALA A 19 -36.79 -42.19 3.64
C ALA A 19 -36.39 -41.29 2.46
N GLN A 20 -35.87 -40.11 2.81
CA GLN A 20 -35.35 -39.11 1.88
C GLN A 20 -34.06 -39.66 1.23
N GLY A 21 -34.21 -40.57 0.28
CA GLY A 21 -33.10 -41.18 -0.46
C GLY A 21 -32.73 -40.35 -1.68
N THR A 22 -32.07 -39.20 -1.49
CA THR A 22 -31.44 -38.43 -2.59
C THR A 22 -30.21 -37.63 -2.12
N ALA A 23 -29.40 -38.14 -1.18
CA ALA A 23 -28.41 -37.29 -0.52
C ALA A 23 -26.96 -37.42 -1.00
N ILE A 24 -26.58 -38.53 -1.63
CA ILE A 24 -25.22 -38.75 -2.12
C ILE A 24 -25.24 -39.14 -3.60
N ASN A 25 -24.70 -38.26 -4.47
CA ASN A 25 -24.63 -38.50 -5.91
C ASN A 25 -23.23 -39.02 -6.27
N TRP A 26 -23.17 -40.24 -6.79
CA TRP A 26 -21.95 -40.91 -7.26
C TRP A 26 -21.88 -40.82 -8.78
N VAL A 27 -20.74 -40.38 -9.32
CA VAL A 27 -20.55 -40.23 -10.78
C VAL A 27 -19.40 -41.13 -11.24
N GLY A 28 -19.72 -42.36 -11.67
CA GLY A 28 -18.68 -43.33 -12.08
C GLY A 28 -19.08 -44.81 -12.14
N GLY A 29 -20.34 -45.13 -12.46
CA GLY A 29 -20.91 -46.48 -12.51
C GLY A 29 -22.41 -46.34 -12.76
N GLY A 30 -23.11 -47.38 -13.24
CA GLY A 30 -24.53 -47.24 -13.61
C GLY A 30 -25.42 -46.81 -12.44
N ILE A 31 -26.24 -45.77 -12.64
CA ILE A 31 -27.10 -45.15 -11.63
C ILE A 31 -28.14 -46.15 -11.07
N ASP A 32 -28.04 -46.53 -9.80
CA ASP A 32 -29.19 -46.76 -8.90
C ASP A 32 -28.90 -46.33 -7.44
N THR A 33 -29.75 -46.66 -6.47
CA THR A 33 -29.79 -46.10 -5.10
C THR A 33 -28.70 -46.68 -4.19
N GLU A 34 -27.43 -46.45 -4.51
CA GLU A 34 -26.29 -47.31 -4.14
C GLU A 34 -25.74 -47.25 -2.70
N TRP A 35 -26.46 -46.66 -1.73
CA TRP A 35 -26.34 -47.17 -0.34
C TRP A 35 -26.99 -48.55 -0.19
N ASP A 36 -27.78 -48.96 -1.19
CA ASP A 36 -28.52 -50.21 -1.23
C ASP A 36 -27.82 -51.29 -2.08
N ASN A 37 -26.72 -50.96 -2.78
CA ASN A 37 -25.98 -51.89 -3.64
C ASN A 37 -24.82 -52.55 -2.89
N VAL A 38 -24.97 -53.85 -2.59
CA VAL A 38 -24.03 -54.69 -1.83
C VAL A 38 -22.59 -54.69 -2.37
N ASP A 39 -22.39 -54.42 -3.66
CA ASP A 39 -21.05 -54.47 -4.29
C ASP A 39 -20.17 -53.26 -3.94
N ASN A 40 -20.77 -52.15 -3.48
CA ASN A 40 -20.07 -50.94 -3.03
C ASN A 40 -19.75 -50.97 -1.53
N TRP A 41 -20.24 -51.98 -0.83
CA TRP A 41 -19.92 -52.26 0.56
C TRP A 41 -18.85 -53.33 0.60
N ALA A 42 -17.90 -53.20 1.54
CA ALA A 42 -17.11 -54.37 1.88
C ALA A 42 -18.09 -55.51 2.22
N THR A 43 -17.86 -56.71 1.68
CA THR A 43 -18.81 -57.83 1.76
C THR A 43 -19.20 -58.21 3.19
N ASP A 44 -18.40 -57.77 4.17
CA ASP A 44 -18.59 -58.00 5.60
C ASP A 44 -19.29 -56.82 6.33
N TYR A 45 -19.58 -55.71 5.64
CA TYR A 45 -20.00 -54.41 6.20
C TYR A 45 -21.16 -53.76 5.41
N VAL A 46 -22.21 -54.53 5.12
CA VAL A 46 -23.40 -54.07 4.36
C VAL A 46 -24.39 -53.31 5.26
N PRO A 47 -24.94 -52.16 4.83
CA PRO A 47 -25.86 -51.33 5.61
C PRO A 47 -27.05 -52.06 6.17
N GLY A 48 -27.29 -51.87 7.46
CA GLY A 48 -28.51 -52.30 8.13
C GLY A 48 -28.57 -53.79 8.50
N ASN A 49 -27.48 -54.56 8.31
CA ASN A 49 -27.44 -56.00 8.64
C ASN A 49 -26.54 -56.33 9.86
N ASN A 50 -26.07 -55.32 10.58
CA ASN A 50 -24.96 -55.43 11.53
C ASN A 50 -25.52 -55.59 12.95
N THR A 51 -26.04 -56.78 13.28
CA THR A 51 -26.57 -57.07 14.62
C THR A 51 -25.51 -57.09 15.73
N ASN A 52 -24.24 -56.85 15.41
CA ASN A 52 -23.10 -56.99 16.33
C ASN A 52 -22.39 -55.66 16.68
N GLY A 53 -23.00 -54.51 16.38
CA GLY A 53 -22.40 -53.20 16.70
C GLY A 53 -21.19 -52.83 15.83
N VAL A 54 -21.04 -53.49 14.67
CA VAL A 54 -20.03 -53.17 13.67
C VAL A 54 -20.57 -52.04 12.80
N ALA A 55 -19.83 -50.94 12.66
CA ALA A 55 -20.22 -49.81 11.79
C ALA A 55 -20.33 -50.24 10.33
N ASP A 56 -21.21 -49.58 9.58
CA ASP A 56 -21.24 -49.68 8.12
C ASP A 56 -19.95 -49.09 7.55
N ARG A 57 -19.46 -49.52 6.38
CA ARG A 57 -18.21 -48.99 5.81
C ARG A 57 -18.33 -48.64 4.33
N GLY A 58 -18.18 -47.36 3.99
CA GLY A 58 -18.08 -46.86 2.62
C GLY A 58 -16.63 -46.80 2.15
N ASP A 59 -16.31 -47.53 1.08
CA ASP A 59 -14.95 -47.67 0.55
C ASP A 59 -14.78 -46.91 -0.79
N PHE A 60 -13.76 -46.05 -0.90
CA PHE A 60 -13.37 -45.33 -2.13
C PHE A 60 -11.96 -45.79 -2.51
N PHE A 61 -11.81 -46.76 -3.39
CA PHE A 61 -10.55 -47.50 -3.61
C PHE A 61 -9.90 -47.28 -4.96
N SER A 62 -10.43 -46.38 -5.79
CA SER A 62 -9.91 -46.07 -7.10
C SER A 62 -10.21 -44.62 -7.49
N SER A 63 -9.54 -44.13 -8.53
CA SER A 63 -9.80 -42.81 -9.11
C SER A 63 -11.19 -42.68 -9.75
N ALA A 64 -11.91 -43.79 -9.93
CA ALA A 64 -13.28 -43.77 -10.44
C ALA A 64 -14.31 -43.53 -9.32
N ASP A 65 -13.90 -43.68 -8.06
CA ASP A 65 -14.79 -43.56 -6.91
C ASP A 65 -14.88 -42.09 -6.51
N ILE A 66 -15.95 -41.42 -6.96
CA ILE A 66 -16.22 -40.01 -6.71
C ILE A 66 -17.62 -39.86 -6.09
N GLY A 67 -17.66 -39.43 -4.83
CA GLY A 67 -18.88 -39.17 -4.08
C GLY A 67 -19.11 -37.67 -3.86
N THR A 68 -20.39 -37.28 -3.74
CA THR A 68 -20.78 -35.91 -3.38
C THR A 68 -21.91 -35.95 -2.35
N VAL A 69 -21.81 -35.17 -1.26
CA VAL A 69 -22.85 -34.99 -0.23
C VAL A 69 -23.45 -33.60 -0.40
N SER A 70 -24.58 -33.51 -1.08
CA SER A 70 -25.23 -32.23 -1.41
C SER A 70 -26.50 -31.96 -0.62
N SER A 71 -26.91 -32.88 0.25
CA SER A 71 -27.98 -32.67 1.23
C SER A 71 -27.66 -33.42 2.51
N ALA A 72 -28.25 -32.98 3.62
CA ALA A 72 -27.97 -33.53 4.93
C ALA A 72 -28.14 -35.06 4.98
N VAL A 73 -27.10 -35.75 5.46
CA VAL A 73 -27.08 -37.19 5.70
C VAL A 73 -27.13 -37.42 7.21
N THR A 74 -28.23 -38.01 7.66
CA THR A 74 -28.38 -38.46 9.04
C THR A 74 -28.61 -39.96 9.03
N SER A 75 -27.71 -40.73 9.62
CA SER A 75 -27.88 -42.17 9.79
C SER A 75 -28.07 -42.52 11.27
N SER A 76 -28.93 -43.49 11.55
CA SER A 76 -29.04 -44.08 12.89
C SER A 76 -27.88 -45.03 13.20
N ASN A 77 -27.19 -45.51 12.17
CA ASN A 77 -26.03 -46.38 12.26
C ASN A 77 -24.75 -45.56 12.14
N LYS A 78 -23.71 -45.99 12.85
CA LYS A 78 -22.37 -45.45 12.65
C LYS A 78 -21.78 -45.92 11.33
N VAL A 79 -21.14 -45.01 10.59
CA VAL A 79 -20.50 -45.29 9.29
C VAL A 79 -19.00 -44.97 9.37
N ASP A 80 -18.17 -45.88 8.87
CA ASP A 80 -16.76 -45.64 8.56
C ASP A 80 -16.63 -45.24 7.08
N ILE A 81 -15.75 -44.29 6.78
CA ILE A 81 -15.34 -43.94 5.42
C ILE A 81 -13.87 -44.32 5.27
N MET A 82 -13.55 -45.12 4.25
CA MET A 82 -12.16 -45.48 3.93
C MET A 82 -11.83 -45.10 2.49
N MET A 83 -10.77 -44.32 2.28
CA MET A 83 -10.40 -43.79 0.97
C MET A 83 -8.94 -44.09 0.63
N ARG A 84 -8.65 -44.51 -0.61
CA ARG A 84 -7.29 -44.74 -1.15
C ARG A 84 -7.29 -44.71 -2.69
N ASN A 85 -6.10 -44.77 -3.28
CA ASN A 85 -5.87 -44.84 -4.75
C ASN A 85 -6.65 -43.79 -5.56
N ASN A 86 -6.72 -42.56 -5.06
CA ASN A 86 -7.34 -41.40 -5.68
C ASN A 86 -8.87 -41.31 -5.62
N GLY A 87 -9.50 -42.00 -4.68
CA GLY A 87 -10.91 -41.79 -4.36
C GLY A 87 -11.19 -40.35 -3.89
N LYS A 88 -12.37 -39.83 -4.21
CA LYS A 88 -12.74 -38.42 -3.94
C LYS A 88 -14.12 -38.32 -3.29
N LEU A 89 -14.27 -37.41 -2.33
CA LEU A 89 -15.54 -37.08 -1.71
C LEU A 89 -15.66 -35.57 -1.54
N THR A 90 -16.75 -34.99 -2.04
CA THR A 90 -17.06 -33.57 -1.84
C THR A 90 -18.27 -33.44 -0.92
N ILE A 91 -18.19 -32.57 0.07
CA ILE A 91 -19.22 -32.38 1.10
C ILE A 91 -19.64 -30.91 1.08
N SER A 92 -20.93 -30.66 0.88
CA SER A 92 -21.54 -29.32 0.88
C SER A 92 -22.83 -29.27 1.69
N ALA A 93 -23.05 -30.25 2.56
CA ALA A 93 -24.20 -30.37 3.45
C ALA A 93 -23.83 -31.27 4.65
N ASP A 94 -24.66 -31.26 5.69
CA ASP A 94 -24.37 -31.98 6.93
C ASP A 94 -24.18 -33.49 6.71
N MET A 95 -23.21 -34.08 7.42
CA MET A 95 -22.97 -35.51 7.45
C MET A 95 -22.71 -35.94 8.90
N ASP A 96 -23.73 -36.53 9.53
CA ASP A 96 -23.66 -36.97 10.93
C ASP A 96 -23.49 -38.49 11.04
N SER A 97 -23.20 -38.98 12.24
CA SER A 97 -23.05 -40.40 12.58
C SER A 97 -21.86 -41.09 11.91
N LEU A 98 -20.83 -40.35 11.50
CA LEU A 98 -19.56 -40.98 11.14
C LEU A 98 -18.86 -41.49 12.41
N ARG A 99 -18.12 -42.58 12.27
CA ARG A 99 -17.22 -43.10 13.30
C ARG A 99 -15.80 -42.84 12.88
N ASN A 100 -15.28 -43.53 11.87
CA ASN A 100 -13.91 -43.34 11.40
C ASN A 100 -13.90 -42.76 9.99
N ILE A 101 -13.06 -41.77 9.74
CA ILE A 101 -12.73 -41.30 8.38
C ILE A 101 -11.24 -41.56 8.16
N ASP A 102 -10.94 -42.52 7.30
CA ASP A 102 -9.60 -43.04 7.02
C ASP A 102 -9.21 -42.67 5.58
N ILE A 103 -8.30 -41.71 5.39
CA ILE A 103 -7.91 -41.22 4.06
C ILE A 103 -6.45 -41.59 3.78
N GLY A 104 -6.18 -42.21 2.63
CA GLY A 104 -4.81 -42.54 2.23
C GLY A 104 -4.20 -43.73 2.97
N ILE A 105 -5.03 -44.62 3.54
CA ILE A 105 -4.55 -45.79 4.28
C ILE A 105 -4.28 -46.97 3.32
N ASN A 106 -3.08 -47.57 3.38
CA ASN A 106 -2.71 -48.81 2.67
C ASN A 106 -2.81 -48.79 1.11
N GLY A 107 -2.57 -47.64 0.46
CA GLY A 107 -2.50 -47.51 -1.01
C GLY A 107 -1.11 -47.79 -1.60
N GLY A 108 -0.99 -47.83 -2.94
CA GLY A 108 0.28 -48.14 -3.64
C GLY A 108 0.84 -47.02 -4.53
N THR A 109 0.30 -45.80 -4.48
CA THR A 109 0.65 -44.71 -5.42
C THR A 109 0.96 -43.42 -4.69
N SER A 110 2.15 -42.84 -4.93
CA SER A 110 2.59 -41.56 -4.38
C SER A 110 1.72 -40.38 -4.85
N GLY A 111 1.23 -39.53 -3.94
CA GLY A 111 0.55 -38.26 -4.23
C GLY A 111 -0.78 -38.07 -3.47
N PHE A 112 -1.27 -36.83 -3.38
CA PHE A 112 -2.53 -36.44 -2.72
C PHE A 112 -3.79 -36.68 -3.57
N GLY A 113 -3.79 -37.69 -4.43
CA GLY A 113 -4.95 -37.88 -5.31
C GLY A 113 -6.20 -38.36 -4.56
N THR A 114 -6.06 -38.88 -3.33
CA THR A 114 -7.18 -39.27 -2.45
C THR A 114 -7.54 -38.10 -1.54
N PHE A 115 -8.75 -37.54 -1.67
CA PHE A 115 -9.11 -36.37 -0.86
C PHE A 115 -10.59 -36.25 -0.51
N ILE A 116 -10.85 -35.62 0.64
CA ILE A 116 -12.14 -35.03 1.01
C ILE A 116 -12.05 -33.51 0.82
N LYS A 117 -13.06 -32.93 0.20
CA LYS A 117 -13.26 -31.48 0.12
C LYS A 117 -14.59 -31.12 0.78
N GLN A 118 -14.56 -30.29 1.82
CA GLN A 118 -15.74 -29.82 2.53
C GLN A 118 -15.85 -28.30 2.36
N ASP A 119 -16.86 -27.83 1.64
CA ASP A 119 -17.06 -26.40 1.36
C ASP A 119 -18.21 -25.80 2.22
N ALA A 120 -19.05 -26.66 2.82
CA ALA A 120 -20.17 -26.27 3.67
C ALA A 120 -20.67 -27.46 4.51
N GLY A 121 -21.54 -27.16 5.48
CA GLY A 121 -22.21 -28.16 6.32
C GLY A 121 -21.34 -28.70 7.44
N THR A 122 -21.98 -29.36 8.42
CA THR A 122 -21.30 -29.97 9.56
C THR A 122 -21.04 -31.45 9.36
N VAL A 123 -19.78 -31.87 9.45
CA VAL A 123 -19.36 -33.28 9.47
C VAL A 123 -19.05 -33.69 10.90
N SER A 124 -19.78 -34.66 11.43
CA SER A 124 -19.57 -35.19 12.78
C SER A 124 -19.04 -36.62 12.73
N ALA A 125 -17.81 -36.82 13.18
CA ALA A 125 -17.14 -38.12 13.22
C ALA A 125 -16.57 -38.45 14.61
N SER A 126 -16.26 -39.72 14.87
CA SER A 126 -15.47 -40.04 16.08
C SER A 126 -14.01 -39.66 15.87
N GLN A 127 -13.39 -40.06 14.77
CA GLN A 127 -11.99 -39.77 14.49
C GLN A 127 -11.74 -39.58 12.99
N VAL A 128 -10.67 -38.85 12.68
CA VAL A 128 -10.13 -38.72 11.31
C VAL A 128 -8.67 -39.15 11.33
N THR A 129 -8.26 -39.97 10.35
CA THR A 129 -6.88 -40.39 10.16
C THR A 129 -6.46 -40.16 8.71
N LEU A 130 -5.41 -39.35 8.51
CA LEU A 130 -4.90 -38.94 7.21
C LEU A 130 -3.50 -39.51 6.97
N GLY A 131 -3.38 -40.47 6.07
CA GLY A 131 -2.11 -41.14 5.78
C GLY A 131 -1.69 -42.11 6.90
N THR A 132 -0.92 -43.13 6.52
CA THR A 132 -0.27 -44.06 7.46
C THR A 132 1.15 -44.35 7.02
N VAL A 133 1.92 -45.05 7.88
CA VAL A 133 3.33 -45.48 7.70
C VAL A 133 3.66 -46.22 6.39
N ALA A 134 2.67 -46.49 5.52
CA ALA A 134 2.86 -47.02 4.18
C ALA A 134 2.45 -45.98 3.10
N ALA A 135 3.15 -44.84 3.08
CA ALA A 135 3.42 -44.00 1.91
C ALA A 135 2.27 -43.60 0.95
N ASN A 136 1.09 -43.19 1.43
CA ASN A 136 0.13 -42.46 0.58
C ASN A 136 -0.40 -41.22 1.29
N GLY A 137 -0.45 -40.12 0.55
CA GLY A 137 -1.02 -38.88 1.06
C GLY A 137 -2.55 -38.90 0.99
N GLY A 138 -3.19 -38.75 2.14
CA GLY A 138 -4.60 -38.39 2.24
C GLY A 138 -4.73 -36.89 2.49
N LEU A 139 -5.66 -36.23 1.79
CA LEU A 139 -5.99 -34.83 2.01
C LEU A 139 -7.39 -34.69 2.59
N TYR A 140 -7.54 -33.95 3.67
CA TYR A 140 -8.82 -33.37 4.09
C TYR A 140 -8.71 -31.85 3.97
N ALA A 141 -9.52 -31.26 3.10
CA ALA A 141 -9.58 -29.81 2.92
C ALA A 141 -10.96 -29.29 3.34
N ILE A 142 -10.99 -28.32 4.26
CA ILE A 142 -12.20 -27.64 4.73
C ILE A 142 -12.14 -26.16 4.38
N SER A 143 -13.24 -25.60 3.89
CA SER A 143 -13.37 -24.19 3.52
C SER A 143 -14.81 -23.70 3.61
N GLY A 144 -15.03 -22.41 3.40
CA GLY A 144 -16.36 -21.79 3.45
C GLY A 144 -17.00 -21.99 4.83
N THR A 145 -18.28 -22.35 4.86
CA THR A 145 -19.01 -22.61 6.13
C THR A 145 -18.89 -24.07 6.61
N GLY A 146 -17.86 -24.78 6.16
CA GLY A 146 -17.61 -26.16 6.58
C GLY A 146 -17.23 -26.23 8.06
N ALA A 147 -17.89 -27.13 8.80
CA ALA A 147 -17.52 -27.44 10.19
C ALA A 147 -17.17 -28.93 10.34
N LEU A 148 -16.02 -29.26 10.92
CA LEU A 148 -15.63 -30.64 11.27
C LEU A 148 -15.63 -30.79 12.78
N VAL A 149 -16.48 -31.67 13.31
CA VAL A 149 -16.60 -31.96 14.74
C VAL A 149 -16.19 -33.39 15.00
N LEU A 150 -15.08 -33.58 15.71
CA LEU A 150 -14.56 -34.88 16.09
C LEU A 150 -14.82 -35.14 17.57
N LEU A 151 -15.26 -36.36 17.89
CA LEU A 151 -15.44 -36.77 19.28
C LEU A 151 -14.12 -37.26 19.93
N ASN A 152 -13.15 -37.67 19.12
CA ASN A 152 -11.82 -38.15 19.46
C ASN A 152 -10.76 -37.44 18.58
N ASP A 153 -9.62 -38.10 18.34
CA ASP A 153 -8.44 -37.55 17.66
C ASP A 153 -8.61 -37.16 16.19
N LEU A 154 -7.83 -36.15 15.81
CA LEU A 154 -7.40 -35.88 14.44
C LEU A 154 -5.94 -36.33 14.29
N THR A 155 -5.69 -37.41 13.57
CA THR A 155 -4.34 -37.91 13.30
C THR A 155 -3.94 -37.62 11.86
N VAL A 156 -2.87 -36.85 11.66
CA VAL A 156 -2.22 -36.63 10.37
C VAL A 156 -0.90 -37.39 10.35
N GLY A 157 -0.91 -38.53 9.66
CA GLY A 157 0.22 -39.45 9.51
C GLY A 157 1.16 -39.09 8.36
N GLN A 158 1.97 -40.08 7.97
CA GLN A 158 2.96 -39.91 6.90
C GLN A 158 2.32 -39.47 5.58
N SER A 159 2.78 -38.32 5.09
CA SER A 159 2.29 -37.67 3.86
C SER A 159 0.81 -37.27 3.92
N GLY A 160 0.15 -37.35 5.08
CA GLY A 160 -1.19 -36.81 5.27
C GLY A 160 -1.14 -35.28 5.24
N LYS A 161 -2.20 -34.66 4.72
CA LYS A 161 -2.38 -33.20 4.72
C LYS A 161 -3.76 -32.83 5.23
N PHE A 162 -3.80 -32.00 6.27
CA PHE A 162 -5.02 -31.33 6.71
C PHE A 162 -4.93 -29.86 6.30
N SER A 163 -5.96 -29.33 5.65
CA SER A 163 -5.99 -27.97 5.12
C SER A 163 -7.28 -27.28 5.52
N ILE A 164 -7.18 -26.08 6.10
CA ILE A 164 -8.30 -25.21 6.45
C ILE A 164 -8.13 -23.87 5.73
N ALA A 165 -9.21 -23.39 5.10
CA ALA A 165 -9.20 -22.17 4.31
C ALA A 165 -10.38 -21.25 4.65
N GLY A 166 -10.06 -19.98 4.89
CA GLY A 166 -11.02 -18.93 5.23
C GLY A 166 -11.46 -18.93 6.69
N SER A 167 -11.98 -17.79 7.12
CA SER A 167 -12.37 -17.46 8.50
C SER A 167 -13.65 -18.18 8.96
N ASP A 168 -14.53 -18.55 8.04
CA ASP A 168 -15.80 -19.23 8.33
C ASP A 168 -15.68 -20.74 8.61
N ALA A 169 -14.55 -21.35 8.22
CA ALA A 169 -14.33 -22.78 8.43
C ALA A 169 -14.08 -23.04 9.93
N SER A 170 -14.49 -24.20 10.44
CA SER A 170 -14.22 -24.54 11.85
C SER A 170 -13.90 -26.01 12.04
N VAL A 171 -13.01 -26.30 12.97
CA VAL A 171 -12.65 -27.67 13.35
C VAL A 171 -12.63 -27.75 14.87
N THR A 172 -13.34 -28.73 15.42
CA THR A 172 -13.28 -29.04 16.86
C THR A 172 -12.82 -30.48 17.02
N VAL A 173 -11.71 -30.68 17.74
CA VAL A 173 -11.15 -31.99 18.05
C VAL A 173 -11.41 -32.30 19.52
N GLY A 174 -12.35 -33.20 19.75
CA GLY A 174 -12.69 -33.72 21.07
C GLY A 174 -13.94 -33.14 21.73
N ASN A 175 -14.32 -33.77 22.83
CA ASN A 175 -15.39 -33.32 23.73
C ASN A 175 -15.07 -33.55 25.22
N GLY A 176 -13.82 -33.90 25.53
CA GLY A 176 -13.34 -34.54 26.74
C GLY A 176 -11.87 -34.22 27.03
N SER A 177 -11.06 -35.24 27.35
CA SER A 177 -9.74 -35.07 28.00
C SER A 177 -8.66 -36.04 27.52
N ASP A 178 -8.81 -36.61 26.32
CA ASP A 178 -7.85 -37.54 25.68
C ASP A 178 -8.02 -37.44 24.16
N GLU A 179 -8.20 -36.23 23.64
CA GLU A 179 -8.49 -35.98 22.22
C GLU A 179 -7.49 -35.00 21.61
N ASP A 180 -6.62 -35.58 20.78
CA ASP A 180 -5.42 -34.90 20.31
C ASP A 180 -5.50 -34.51 18.83
N LEU A 181 -4.81 -33.42 18.50
CA LEU A 181 -4.33 -33.19 17.15
C LEU A 181 -2.90 -33.72 17.05
N THR A 182 -2.72 -34.85 16.37
CA THR A 182 -1.43 -35.54 16.26
C THR A 182 -0.87 -35.46 14.84
N MET A 183 0.29 -34.82 14.68
CA MET A 183 1.05 -34.67 13.43
C MET A 183 2.29 -35.57 13.46
N LEU A 184 2.34 -36.60 12.61
CA LEU A 184 3.40 -37.61 12.61
C LEU A 184 4.24 -37.57 11.33
N THR A 185 5.56 -37.72 11.47
CA THR A 185 6.49 -37.87 10.33
C THR A 185 6.33 -36.71 9.34
N THR A 186 6.16 -36.96 8.03
CA THR A 186 6.02 -35.93 6.99
C THR A 186 4.58 -35.43 6.84
N ALA A 187 3.87 -35.24 7.94
CA ALA A 187 2.52 -34.69 7.94
C ALA A 187 2.53 -33.20 7.57
N THR A 188 1.46 -32.71 6.95
CA THR A 188 1.31 -31.29 6.59
C THR A 188 0.04 -30.72 7.22
N LEU A 189 0.18 -29.62 7.95
CA LEU A 189 -0.93 -28.79 8.38
C LEU A 189 -0.88 -27.49 7.56
N GLU A 190 -1.99 -27.13 6.93
CA GLU A 190 -2.08 -25.96 6.06
C GLU A 190 -3.22 -25.04 6.50
N PHE A 191 -2.91 -23.75 6.61
CA PHE A 191 -3.86 -22.66 6.82
C PHE A 191 -3.81 -21.74 5.62
N ILE A 192 -4.97 -21.41 5.05
CA ILE A 192 -5.10 -20.44 3.97
C ILE A 192 -6.01 -19.32 4.48
N LEU A 193 -5.42 -18.17 4.79
CA LEU A 193 -6.18 -17.03 5.28
C LEU A 193 -6.96 -16.39 4.13
N ASP A 194 -8.18 -15.95 4.42
CA ASP A 194 -8.93 -15.01 3.58
C ASP A 194 -8.70 -13.57 4.05
N THR A 195 -9.55 -12.63 3.64
CA THR A 195 -9.44 -11.21 4.01
C THR A 195 -9.56 -10.96 5.51
N ASP A 196 -10.28 -11.83 6.22
CA ASP A 196 -10.64 -11.67 7.63
C ASP A 196 -9.84 -12.61 8.55
N GLY A 197 -9.18 -13.63 8.00
CA GLY A 197 -8.29 -14.52 8.74
C GLY A 197 -8.47 -15.97 8.33
N VAL A 198 -8.38 -16.89 9.29
CA VAL A 198 -8.62 -18.31 9.08
C VAL A 198 -9.36 -18.89 10.28
N GLY A 199 -10.18 -19.89 10.02
CA GLY A 199 -10.80 -20.69 11.07
C GLY A 199 -9.78 -21.35 11.98
N THR A 200 -10.00 -21.24 13.28
CA THR A 200 -9.16 -21.89 14.29
C THR A 200 -9.51 -23.37 14.43
N ILE A 201 -8.50 -24.22 14.60
CA ILE A 201 -8.68 -25.61 15.02
C ILE A 201 -8.71 -25.67 16.55
N ASP A 202 -9.86 -26.00 17.13
CA ASP A 202 -10.07 -26.06 18.57
C ASP A 202 -9.88 -27.49 19.11
N VAL A 203 -8.69 -27.76 19.65
CA VAL A 203 -8.29 -29.05 20.22
C VAL A 203 -8.51 -29.05 21.73
N LYS A 204 -9.24 -30.04 22.25
CA LYS A 204 -9.59 -30.07 23.68
C LYS A 204 -8.49 -30.58 24.59
N ASP A 205 -7.61 -31.45 24.10
CA ASP A 205 -6.47 -31.97 24.88
C ASP A 205 -5.13 -31.47 24.35
N ALA A 206 -4.36 -32.28 23.60
CA ALA A 206 -2.99 -31.94 23.23
C ALA A 206 -2.81 -31.67 21.74
N LEU A 207 -1.94 -30.69 21.43
CA LEU A 207 -1.27 -30.59 20.15
C LEU A 207 0.06 -31.36 20.21
N ILE A 208 0.19 -32.41 19.39
CA ILE A 208 1.37 -33.29 19.34
C ILE A 208 1.96 -33.23 17.93
N VAL A 209 3.19 -32.72 17.80
CA VAL A 209 3.89 -32.55 16.52
C VAL A 209 5.21 -33.33 16.47
N ASP A 210 5.52 -34.03 15.38
CA ASP A 210 6.89 -34.48 15.09
C ASP A 210 7.74 -33.30 14.59
N PRO A 211 8.60 -32.69 15.43
CA PRO A 211 9.34 -31.50 15.06
C PRO A 211 10.35 -31.76 13.93
N SER A 212 10.72 -33.02 13.68
CA SER A 212 11.77 -33.35 12.72
C SER A 212 11.28 -33.30 11.28
N ASN A 213 10.01 -33.62 11.04
CA ASN A 213 9.52 -33.90 9.70
C ASN A 213 8.15 -33.28 9.37
N SER A 214 7.35 -32.93 10.38
CA SER A 214 6.01 -32.35 10.13
C SER A 214 6.16 -30.90 9.68
N VAL A 215 5.32 -30.50 8.72
CA VAL A 215 5.39 -29.21 8.03
C VAL A 215 4.14 -28.40 8.33
N LEU A 216 4.33 -27.12 8.64
CA LEU A 216 3.28 -26.12 8.74
C LEU A 216 3.37 -25.20 7.52
N ILE A 217 2.25 -25.01 6.83
CA ILE A 217 2.10 -24.06 5.73
C ILE A 217 1.05 -23.03 6.13
N VAL A 218 1.38 -21.75 6.04
CA VAL A 218 0.42 -20.66 6.24
C VAL A 218 0.45 -19.74 5.02
N ASP A 219 -0.66 -19.64 4.30
CA ASP A 219 -0.81 -18.73 3.18
C ASP A 219 -1.54 -17.47 3.64
N VAL A 220 -0.82 -16.35 3.71
CA VAL A 220 -1.34 -15.04 4.12
C VAL A 220 -1.55 -14.11 2.91
N SER A 221 -1.47 -14.62 1.68
CA SER A 221 -1.52 -13.81 0.46
C SER A 221 -2.85 -13.07 0.23
N ALA A 222 -3.95 -13.58 0.80
CA ALA A 222 -5.27 -12.94 0.76
C ALA A 222 -5.62 -12.15 2.03
N TYR A 223 -4.80 -12.25 3.09
CA TYR A 223 -5.07 -11.55 4.36
C TYR A 223 -4.92 -10.04 4.21
N THR A 224 -5.93 -9.32 4.68
CA THR A 224 -6.00 -7.85 4.68
C THR A 224 -6.47 -7.27 6.01
N GLY A 225 -6.87 -8.12 6.97
CA GLY A 225 -7.32 -7.72 8.29
C GLY A 225 -6.23 -7.04 9.12
N ASP A 226 -6.64 -6.44 10.23
CA ASP A 226 -5.78 -5.64 11.10
C ASP A 226 -5.32 -6.41 12.35
N GLU A 227 -5.74 -7.67 12.51
CA GLU A 227 -5.25 -8.52 13.60
C GLU A 227 -3.80 -8.91 13.33
N THR A 228 -2.90 -8.49 14.21
CA THR A 228 -1.49 -8.86 14.12
C THR A 228 -1.25 -10.28 14.63
N GLN A 229 -2.14 -10.82 15.46
CA GLN A 229 -2.02 -12.17 16.01
C GLN A 229 -3.27 -12.98 15.67
N ILE A 230 -3.10 -14.09 14.95
CA ILE A 230 -4.20 -14.95 14.49
C ILE A 230 -3.99 -16.36 15.01
N ASP A 231 -4.93 -16.84 15.82
CA ASP A 231 -4.90 -18.19 16.39
C ASP A 231 -5.19 -19.24 15.31
N LEU A 232 -4.19 -20.08 15.04
CA LEU A 232 -4.28 -21.17 14.07
C LEU A 232 -4.86 -22.43 14.73
N VAL A 233 -4.37 -22.76 15.92
CA VAL A 233 -4.81 -23.93 16.71
C VAL A 233 -4.91 -23.50 18.17
N THR A 234 -6.05 -23.73 18.82
CA THR A 234 -6.15 -23.69 20.28
C THR A 234 -6.06 -25.11 20.83
N PHE A 235 -5.42 -25.28 21.98
CA PHE A 235 -5.20 -26.58 22.62
C PHE A 235 -5.27 -26.48 24.15
N GLY A 236 -5.57 -27.60 24.82
CA GLY A 236 -5.46 -27.69 26.28
C GLY A 236 -4.00 -27.77 26.76
N THR A 237 -3.17 -28.48 26.01
CA THR A 237 -1.73 -28.60 26.24
C THR A 237 -0.93 -28.64 24.94
N ASN A 238 0.32 -28.21 24.99
CA ASN A 238 1.26 -28.27 23.88
C ASN A 238 2.43 -29.17 24.25
N ASP A 239 2.48 -30.36 23.66
CA ASP A 239 3.54 -31.33 23.94
C ASP A 239 4.79 -31.03 23.11
N THR A 240 4.62 -30.68 21.83
CA THR A 240 5.72 -30.41 20.89
C THR A 240 5.31 -29.42 19.79
N GLN A 241 6.31 -28.66 19.30
CA GLN A 241 6.13 -27.59 18.33
C GLN A 241 6.73 -27.94 16.96
N PHE A 242 6.27 -27.29 15.89
CA PHE A 242 6.94 -27.33 14.59
C PHE A 242 8.35 -26.72 14.69
N ALA A 243 9.36 -27.37 14.11
CA ALA A 243 10.67 -26.75 13.94
C ALA A 243 10.55 -25.57 12.96
N THR A 244 11.25 -24.45 13.23
CA THR A 244 11.20 -23.25 12.38
C THR A 244 11.60 -23.52 10.93
N SER A 245 12.48 -24.50 10.67
CA SER A 245 12.85 -24.93 9.31
C SER A 245 11.73 -25.64 8.54
N ASN A 246 10.67 -26.06 9.25
CA ASN A 246 9.53 -26.79 8.69
C ASN A 246 8.27 -25.91 8.63
N ILE A 247 8.41 -24.60 8.85
CA ILE A 247 7.33 -23.63 8.72
C ILE A 247 7.57 -22.87 7.42
N THR A 248 6.55 -22.82 6.56
CA THR A 248 6.55 -22.00 5.35
C THR A 248 5.38 -21.05 5.41
N VAL A 249 5.66 -19.76 5.25
CA VAL A 249 4.64 -18.73 5.09
C VAL A 249 4.73 -18.17 3.69
N SER A 250 3.61 -18.09 2.97
CA SER A 250 3.53 -17.48 1.64
C SER A 250 2.69 -16.21 1.65
N GLY A 251 3.04 -15.24 0.80
CA GLY A 251 2.36 -13.93 0.78
C GLY A 251 2.93 -12.95 1.80
N GLU A 252 4.08 -13.27 2.37
CA GLU A 252 4.79 -12.53 3.42
C GLU A 252 5.27 -11.15 2.99
N GLY A 253 5.38 -10.87 1.69
CA GLY A 253 5.85 -9.58 1.16
C GLY A 253 5.00 -8.36 1.54
N ARG A 254 3.84 -8.57 2.16
CA ARG A 254 2.97 -7.51 2.72
C ARG A 254 3.24 -7.19 4.18
N PHE A 255 4.08 -7.97 4.84
CA PHE A 255 4.38 -7.82 6.26
C PHE A 255 5.87 -7.54 6.42
N GLN A 256 6.21 -6.65 7.35
CA GLN A 256 7.59 -6.35 7.70
C GLN A 256 8.30 -7.61 8.23
N SER A 257 7.57 -8.39 9.03
CA SER A 257 8.03 -9.68 9.52
C SER A 257 6.84 -10.57 9.89
N TRP A 258 7.11 -11.85 10.05
CA TRP A 258 6.16 -12.81 10.58
C TRP A 258 6.87 -13.77 11.52
N SER A 259 6.13 -14.34 12.46
CA SER A 259 6.59 -15.47 13.27
C SER A 259 5.42 -16.39 13.63
N VAL A 260 5.71 -17.66 13.89
CA VAL A 260 4.73 -18.58 14.49
C VAL A 260 5.10 -18.72 15.96
N GLY A 261 4.17 -18.31 16.82
CA GLY A 261 4.31 -18.37 18.26
C GLY A 261 3.46 -19.47 18.88
N TYR A 262 3.76 -19.76 20.14
CA TYR A 262 2.97 -20.66 20.98
C TYR A 262 2.89 -20.04 22.37
N ASP A 263 1.68 -19.94 22.90
CA ASP A 263 1.46 -19.54 24.28
C ASP A 263 0.89 -20.72 25.11
N ALA A 264 0.09 -20.41 26.14
CA ALA A 264 -0.40 -21.42 27.07
C ALA A 264 -1.47 -22.33 26.46
N ASP A 265 -2.25 -21.81 25.51
CA ASP A 265 -3.45 -22.43 24.99
C ASP A 265 -3.60 -22.28 23.47
N SER A 266 -2.63 -21.70 22.77
CA SER A 266 -2.69 -21.53 21.32
C SER A 266 -1.33 -21.64 20.59
N MET A 267 -1.41 -22.02 19.33
CA MET A 267 -0.42 -21.75 18.28
C MET A 267 -1.00 -20.67 17.38
N TYR A 268 -0.26 -19.58 17.22
CA TYR A 268 -0.70 -18.41 16.47
C TYR A 268 0.35 -17.99 15.45
N ILE A 269 -0.09 -17.26 14.43
CA ILE A 269 0.82 -16.49 13.55
C ILE A 269 0.79 -15.03 14.00
N ASP A 270 1.96 -14.46 14.19
CA ASP A 270 2.19 -13.04 14.46
C ASP A 270 2.67 -12.38 13.17
N LEU A 271 1.90 -11.41 12.69
CA LEU A 271 2.09 -10.66 11.45
C LEU A 271 2.36 -9.20 11.83
N VAL A 272 3.55 -8.72 11.50
CA VAL A 272 3.91 -7.31 11.72
C VAL A 272 3.67 -6.55 10.41
N PRO A 273 2.58 -5.76 10.29
CA PRO A 273 2.33 -4.98 9.09
C PRO A 273 3.40 -3.90 8.92
N TYR A 274 3.59 -3.44 7.69
CA TYR A 274 4.34 -2.21 7.44
C TYR A 274 3.57 -1.00 7.99
N GLY A 275 4.28 -0.01 8.51
CA GLY A 275 3.69 1.25 8.92
C GLY A 275 3.20 2.07 7.73
N ALA A 276 2.15 2.86 7.91
CA ALA A 276 1.69 3.79 6.88
C ALA A 276 2.82 4.74 6.44
N GLY A 277 2.96 4.94 5.13
CA GLY A 277 4.03 5.75 4.54
C GLY A 277 5.41 5.07 4.50
N GLU A 278 5.57 3.85 5.00
CA GLU A 278 6.81 3.10 4.78
C GLU A 278 6.92 2.65 3.32
N THR A 279 8.06 2.93 2.68
CA THR A 279 8.36 2.45 1.33
C THR A 279 8.75 0.97 1.36
N VAL A 280 7.99 0.14 0.67
CA VAL A 280 8.17 -1.32 0.60
C VAL A 280 8.59 -1.75 -0.80
N LEU A 281 9.43 -2.79 -0.90
CA LEU A 281 9.73 -3.46 -2.16
C LEU A 281 8.58 -4.43 -2.52
N LEU A 282 7.72 -4.01 -3.45
CA LEU A 282 6.55 -4.78 -3.91
C LEU A 282 6.91 -5.89 -4.87
N GLY A 283 8.03 -5.72 -5.58
CA GLY A 283 8.51 -6.75 -6.47
C GLY A 283 9.91 -6.50 -6.99
N GLN A 284 10.60 -7.59 -7.31
CA GLN A 284 11.95 -7.59 -7.86
C GLN A 284 12.11 -8.70 -8.90
N ASP A 285 12.78 -8.37 -10.00
CA ASP A 285 13.41 -9.30 -10.93
C ASP A 285 14.87 -8.84 -11.14
N ASP A 286 15.79 -9.53 -10.47
CA ASP A 286 17.24 -9.40 -10.67
C ASP A 286 17.74 -10.31 -11.80
N PHE A 287 16.82 -11.03 -12.47
CA PHE A 287 17.12 -11.97 -13.53
C PHE A 287 18.07 -13.10 -13.12
N ASP A 288 18.34 -13.31 -11.84
CA ASP A 288 19.22 -14.37 -11.34
C ASP A 288 18.47 -15.64 -10.93
N GLY A 289 17.17 -15.51 -10.63
CA GLY A 289 16.28 -16.60 -10.23
C GLY A 289 15.48 -16.28 -8.96
N THR A 290 15.82 -15.23 -8.21
CA THR A 290 14.95 -14.71 -7.16
C THR A 290 13.85 -13.82 -7.77
N THR A 291 12.59 -14.18 -7.55
CA THR A 291 11.45 -13.50 -8.19
C THR A 291 10.40 -13.14 -7.16
N ALA A 292 10.09 -11.84 -7.08
CA ALA A 292 8.92 -11.31 -6.38
C ALA A 292 8.04 -10.58 -7.40
N TYR A 293 7.20 -11.31 -8.14
CA TYR A 293 6.18 -10.76 -9.04
C TYR A 293 5.07 -11.80 -9.24
N LEU A 294 3.86 -11.36 -9.62
CA LEU A 294 2.71 -12.26 -9.77
C LEU A 294 2.85 -13.13 -11.02
N THR A 295 3.14 -12.52 -12.17
CA THR A 295 3.40 -13.25 -13.43
C THR A 295 4.46 -12.55 -14.27
N LYS A 296 5.17 -13.35 -15.09
CA LYS A 296 6.07 -12.89 -16.15
C LYS A 296 5.70 -13.59 -17.44
N VAL A 297 5.15 -12.85 -18.39
CA VAL A 297 4.70 -13.38 -19.69
C VAL A 297 5.58 -12.84 -20.80
N ASN A 298 5.97 -13.75 -21.70
CA ASN A 298 6.76 -13.45 -22.87
C ASN A 298 5.96 -13.79 -24.13
N SER A 299 5.79 -12.82 -25.03
CA SER A 299 4.93 -12.93 -26.20
C SER A 299 5.47 -13.76 -27.38
N SER A 300 6.66 -14.36 -27.27
CA SER A 300 7.31 -15.09 -28.37
C SER A 300 7.15 -16.61 -28.30
N SER A 301 6.34 -17.20 -29.19
CA SER A 301 6.28 -18.67 -29.41
C SER A 301 7.47 -19.25 -30.20
N GLU A 302 8.38 -18.39 -30.69
CA GLU A 302 9.51 -18.77 -31.57
C GLU A 302 10.84 -19.01 -30.83
N ASN A 303 10.84 -19.14 -29.51
CA ASN A 303 12.06 -19.28 -28.68
C ASN A 303 12.76 -20.65 -28.77
N SER A 304 12.53 -21.46 -29.80
CA SER A 304 13.01 -22.85 -29.83
C SER A 304 14.30 -23.11 -30.62
N ALA A 305 15.02 -22.10 -31.14
CA ALA A 305 16.23 -22.42 -31.91
C ALA A 305 17.45 -21.50 -31.80
N ASN A 306 17.36 -20.16 -31.70
CA ASN A 306 18.60 -19.33 -31.76
C ASN A 306 18.60 -17.97 -31.02
N LEU A 307 17.52 -17.58 -30.35
CA LEU A 307 17.49 -16.41 -29.45
C LEU A 307 16.52 -16.74 -28.32
N VAL A 308 17.06 -16.93 -27.12
CA VAL A 308 16.28 -17.30 -25.94
C VAL A 308 16.11 -16.05 -25.08
N TRP A 309 14.88 -15.76 -24.67
CA TRP A 309 14.63 -14.95 -23.48
C TRP A 309 15.00 -15.79 -22.25
N SER A 310 16.29 -15.88 -21.96
CA SER A 310 16.81 -16.61 -20.82
C SER A 310 17.58 -15.66 -19.93
N SER A 311 17.51 -15.87 -18.61
CA SER A 311 18.56 -15.36 -17.72
C SER A 311 19.89 -15.89 -18.22
N VAL A 312 20.77 -14.99 -18.65
CA VAL A 312 22.07 -15.38 -19.18
C VAL A 312 23.05 -15.30 -18.03
N ASN A 313 23.59 -16.44 -17.61
CA ASN A 313 24.71 -16.47 -16.66
C ASN A 313 26.04 -16.55 -17.44
N ARG A 314 27.14 -16.18 -16.76
CA ARG A 314 28.52 -16.23 -17.29
C ARG A 314 28.86 -17.53 -18.03
N ASP A 315 28.37 -18.67 -17.57
CA ASP A 315 28.70 -19.98 -18.14
C ASP A 315 27.86 -20.33 -19.40
N THR A 316 26.61 -19.87 -19.48
CA THR A 316 25.73 -20.09 -20.64
C THR A 316 26.10 -19.26 -21.86
N VAL A 317 26.71 -18.08 -21.66
CA VAL A 317 27.07 -17.22 -22.79
C VAL A 317 28.20 -17.81 -23.63
N ALA A 318 29.11 -18.57 -23.02
CA ALA A 318 30.25 -19.19 -23.69
C ALA A 318 29.87 -20.28 -24.72
N ALA A 319 28.61 -20.75 -24.73
CA ALA A 319 28.17 -21.91 -25.50
C ALA A 319 27.21 -21.60 -26.67
N ALA A 320 26.71 -20.37 -26.80
CA ALA A 320 25.72 -19.99 -27.83
C ALA A 320 26.04 -18.65 -28.50
N VAL A 321 25.38 -18.34 -29.62
CA VAL A 321 25.47 -17.06 -30.37
C VAL A 321 24.78 -15.92 -29.60
N VAL A 322 25.04 -15.82 -28.30
CA VAL A 322 24.54 -14.80 -27.37
C VAL A 322 25.74 -13.94 -26.97
N ILE A 323 25.54 -12.63 -26.83
CA ILE A 323 26.62 -11.67 -26.52
C ILE A 323 27.22 -11.99 -25.15
N ASP A 324 28.52 -12.28 -25.17
CA ASP A 324 29.40 -12.42 -24.01
C ASP A 324 29.50 -11.11 -23.23
N THR A 325 28.84 -11.06 -22.08
CA THR A 325 29.01 -10.02 -21.07
C THR A 325 30.07 -10.39 -20.03
N SER A 326 30.71 -11.57 -20.13
CA SER A 326 31.64 -12.07 -19.13
C SER A 326 33.10 -11.74 -19.42
N VAL A 327 33.38 -10.47 -19.67
CA VAL A 327 34.77 -9.99 -19.67
C VAL A 327 35.22 -9.87 -18.22
N GLU A 328 35.95 -10.87 -17.74
CA GLU A 328 36.87 -10.69 -16.60
C GLU A 328 37.75 -9.47 -16.91
N ALA A 329 37.98 -8.56 -15.94
CA ALA A 329 38.78 -7.35 -16.18
C ALA A 329 40.10 -7.69 -16.93
N GLY A 330 40.11 -7.52 -18.26
CA GLY A 330 41.22 -7.88 -19.16
C GLY A 330 41.02 -9.02 -20.20
N GLY A 331 39.84 -9.63 -20.37
CA GLY A 331 39.60 -10.70 -21.36
C GLY A 331 38.82 -10.27 -22.62
N VAL A 332 39.29 -10.61 -23.83
CA VAL A 332 38.68 -10.18 -25.11
C VAL A 332 37.98 -11.35 -25.82
N ILE A 333 36.68 -11.23 -26.15
CA ILE A 333 36.03 -12.06 -27.17
C ILE A 333 35.24 -11.17 -28.15
N ALA A 334 35.60 -11.28 -29.43
CA ALA A 334 35.13 -10.44 -30.52
C ALA A 334 34.28 -11.26 -31.51
N THR A 335 33.12 -10.74 -31.94
CA THR A 335 32.29 -11.35 -33.01
C THR A 335 32.73 -10.95 -34.43
N ASN A 336 33.62 -9.96 -34.54
CA ASN A 336 34.48 -9.76 -35.71
C ASN A 336 35.89 -9.40 -35.23
N ALA A 337 36.94 -9.74 -35.98
CA ALA A 337 38.33 -9.58 -35.54
C ALA A 337 38.80 -8.12 -35.30
N MET A 338 37.92 -7.12 -35.40
CA MET A 338 38.23 -5.70 -35.16
C MET A 338 37.49 -5.09 -33.96
N ASP A 339 36.63 -5.83 -33.26
CA ASP A 339 35.83 -5.31 -32.14
C ASP A 339 36.36 -5.82 -30.79
N VAL A 340 37.29 -5.09 -30.19
CA VAL A 340 38.16 -5.56 -29.09
C VAL A 340 37.58 -5.30 -27.69
N TYR A 341 36.47 -4.57 -27.56
CA TYR A 341 36.05 -4.01 -26.25
C TYR A 341 34.78 -4.58 -25.60
N GLY A 342 34.04 -5.49 -26.24
CA GLY A 342 32.76 -5.95 -25.69
C GLY A 342 31.72 -4.82 -25.66
N PHE A 343 30.43 -5.17 -25.70
CA PHE A 343 29.38 -4.18 -26.00
C PHE A 343 28.81 -3.48 -24.76
N LEU A 344 29.05 -3.96 -23.53
CA LEU A 344 28.55 -3.32 -22.30
C LEU A 344 29.66 -3.41 -21.23
N GLY A 345 30.04 -2.29 -20.64
CA GLY A 345 30.99 -2.25 -19.53
C GLY A 345 30.27 -2.59 -18.24
N THR A 346 30.31 -3.85 -17.80
CA THR A 346 29.58 -4.27 -16.60
C THR A 346 30.47 -4.12 -15.36
N ASN A 347 30.12 -3.19 -14.47
CA ASN A 347 30.52 -3.23 -13.06
C ASN A 347 29.62 -4.20 -12.24
N LYS A 348 28.60 -4.75 -12.88
CA LYS A 348 27.65 -5.73 -12.33
C LYS A 348 28.30 -7.10 -12.19
N THR A 349 28.06 -7.75 -11.06
CA THR A 349 28.57 -9.09 -10.71
C THR A 349 27.51 -10.19 -10.85
N ASP A 350 26.25 -9.78 -11.04
CA ASP A 350 25.02 -10.55 -11.17
C ASP A 350 24.61 -10.78 -12.64
N LYS A 351 23.51 -11.52 -12.87
CA LYS A 351 23.00 -11.80 -14.22
C LYS A 351 22.30 -10.56 -14.75
N VAL A 352 22.47 -10.26 -16.04
CA VAL A 352 21.80 -9.14 -16.70
C VAL A 352 20.87 -9.64 -17.81
N PHE A 353 19.77 -8.93 -18.01
CA PHE A 353 18.87 -9.18 -19.13
C PHE A 353 19.39 -8.46 -20.38
N ALA A 354 19.96 -9.19 -21.33
CA ALA A 354 20.48 -8.61 -22.58
C ALA A 354 19.58 -8.93 -23.78
N MET A 355 19.17 -7.91 -24.53
CA MET A 355 18.47 -8.06 -25.81
C MET A 355 19.44 -7.77 -26.96
N LEU A 356 19.70 -8.79 -27.79
CA LEU A 356 20.33 -8.62 -29.10
C LEU A 356 19.34 -8.93 -30.21
N ARG A 357 19.26 -8.06 -31.21
CA ARG A 357 18.52 -8.35 -32.45
C ARG A 357 19.38 -8.15 -33.69
N ALA A 358 19.46 -9.21 -34.48
CA ALA A 358 19.83 -9.15 -35.89
C ALA A 358 18.72 -9.81 -36.73
N GLY A 359 18.03 -9.04 -37.57
CA GLY A 359 17.29 -9.58 -38.73
C GLY A 359 15.89 -10.19 -38.53
N LEU A 360 15.21 -10.00 -37.38
CA LEU A 360 13.82 -10.45 -37.20
C LEU A 360 12.81 -9.31 -37.37
N SER A 361 11.60 -9.60 -37.86
CA SER A 361 10.44 -8.68 -37.91
C SER A 361 9.53 -8.85 -36.68
N GLY A 362 8.78 -7.81 -36.29
CA GLY A 362 7.79 -7.84 -35.19
C GLY A 362 8.25 -7.19 -33.88
N THR A 363 7.30 -6.64 -33.11
CA THR A 363 7.53 -6.13 -31.74
C THR A 363 7.65 -7.30 -30.79
N ARG A 364 8.56 -7.22 -29.81
CA ARG A 364 8.61 -8.19 -28.72
C ARG A 364 8.29 -7.49 -27.40
N THR A 365 7.62 -8.19 -26.51
CA THR A 365 7.21 -7.65 -25.20
C THR A 365 7.58 -8.58 -24.07
N LEU A 366 7.99 -8.00 -22.95
CA LEU A 366 8.07 -8.63 -21.65
C LEU A 366 7.08 -7.93 -20.74
N THR A 367 6.18 -8.70 -20.13
CA THR A 367 5.15 -8.16 -19.26
C THR A 367 5.33 -8.70 -17.85
N TYR A 368 5.38 -7.78 -16.91
CA TYR A 368 5.39 -8.00 -15.47
C TYR A 368 4.06 -7.57 -14.89
N THR A 369 3.53 -8.36 -13.96
CA THR A 369 2.33 -8.00 -13.20
C THR A 369 2.64 -7.99 -11.71
N PHE A 370 2.30 -6.89 -11.05
CA PHE A 370 2.47 -6.68 -9.62
C PHE A 370 1.10 -6.43 -8.98
N ASN A 371 0.90 -6.96 -7.77
CA ASN A 371 -0.21 -6.54 -6.92
C ASN A 371 0.23 -5.29 -6.17
N VAL A 372 -0.46 -4.18 -6.40
CA VAL A 372 -0.16 -2.86 -5.82
C VAL A 372 -1.34 -2.31 -5.01
N ALA A 373 -2.34 -3.15 -4.72
CA ALA A 373 -3.44 -2.78 -3.85
C ALA A 373 -2.91 -2.40 -2.45
N GLY A 374 -3.32 -1.23 -1.95
CA GLY A 374 -2.87 -0.71 -0.66
C GLY A 374 -1.51 -0.02 -0.69
N TYR A 375 -0.99 0.37 -1.86
CA TYR A 375 0.24 1.13 -1.99
C TYR A 375 0.07 2.41 -2.82
N ASN A 376 0.72 3.49 -2.39
CA ASN A 376 0.79 4.79 -3.05
C ASN A 376 2.23 5.08 -3.51
N ASN A 377 2.44 6.19 -4.23
CA ASN A 377 3.77 6.68 -4.63
C ASN A 377 4.67 5.60 -5.27
N LEU A 378 4.09 4.83 -6.19
CA LEU A 378 4.80 3.71 -6.81
C LEU A 378 6.04 4.21 -7.55
N ASN A 379 7.20 3.62 -7.27
CA ASN A 379 8.47 3.95 -7.91
C ASN A 379 9.05 2.70 -8.57
N LEU A 380 9.28 2.76 -9.87
CA LEU A 380 9.88 1.66 -10.61
C LEU A 380 11.35 1.96 -10.83
N ALA A 381 12.24 1.25 -10.13
CA ALA A 381 13.66 1.30 -10.41
C ALA A 381 14.04 0.24 -11.43
N THR A 382 14.86 0.59 -12.41
CA THR A 382 15.50 -0.36 -13.31
C THR A 382 16.91 0.12 -13.64
N ASP A 383 17.86 -0.79 -13.61
CA ASP A 383 19.18 -0.54 -14.15
C ASP A 383 19.15 -0.82 -15.65
N TRP A 384 19.66 0.11 -16.44
CA TRP A 384 19.73 -0.06 -17.89
C TRP A 384 21.09 0.35 -18.44
N ALA A 385 21.48 -0.31 -19.52
CA ALA A 385 22.66 0.02 -20.31
C ALA A 385 22.34 -0.19 -21.79
N MET A 386 22.99 0.57 -22.67
CA MET A 386 22.82 0.38 -24.11
C MET A 386 24.12 0.60 -24.88
N SER A 387 24.25 -0.11 -25.99
CA SER A 387 25.32 0.11 -26.96
C SER A 387 24.86 -0.12 -28.40
N GLY A 388 25.56 0.52 -29.35
CA GLY A 388 25.29 0.46 -30.79
C GLY A 388 24.86 1.80 -31.40
N SER A 389 24.92 1.89 -32.73
CA SER A 389 24.84 3.14 -33.51
C SER A 389 23.57 3.32 -34.37
N GLY A 390 22.43 2.81 -33.91
CA GLY A 390 21.13 2.96 -34.60
C GLY A 390 20.42 4.29 -34.33
N SER A 391 19.75 4.83 -35.35
CA SER A 391 19.09 6.16 -35.34
C SER A 391 17.68 6.20 -34.74
N THR A 392 17.13 5.05 -34.34
CA THR A 392 15.81 4.96 -33.70
C THR A 392 15.86 3.90 -32.59
N PRO A 393 16.12 4.29 -31.35
CA PRO A 393 15.97 3.35 -30.26
C PRO A 393 14.49 3.06 -30.04
N ASN A 394 14.28 1.80 -29.70
CA ASN A 394 13.00 1.14 -29.88
C ASN A 394 12.55 0.45 -28.58
N ILE A 395 13.23 0.72 -27.45
CA ILE A 395 12.80 0.23 -26.14
C ILE A 395 11.83 1.22 -25.53
N LYS A 396 10.65 0.72 -25.23
CA LYS A 396 9.58 1.42 -24.53
C LYS A 396 9.17 0.61 -23.32
N MET A 397 9.34 1.16 -22.12
CA MET A 397 8.69 0.68 -20.92
C MET A 397 7.40 1.48 -20.74
N ALA A 398 6.29 0.75 -20.69
CA ALA A 398 4.98 1.31 -20.40
C ALA A 398 4.41 0.63 -19.16
N TYR A 399 3.52 1.31 -18.45
CA TYR A 399 2.73 0.71 -17.39
C TYR A 399 1.24 0.98 -17.58
N SER A 400 0.40 0.14 -16.99
CA SER A 400 -1.05 0.34 -16.89
C SER A 400 -1.55 -0.24 -15.58
N PHE A 401 -2.57 0.38 -15.01
CA PHE A 401 -3.30 -0.15 -13.85
C PHE A 401 -4.55 -0.89 -14.32
N ASP A 402 -4.81 -2.07 -13.74
CA ASP A 402 -6.05 -2.84 -13.92
C ASP A 402 -6.52 -3.04 -15.38
N GLY A 403 -5.57 -3.10 -16.32
CA GLY A 403 -5.84 -3.25 -17.76
C GLY A 403 -6.24 -1.96 -18.49
N GLY A 404 -6.14 -0.80 -17.83
CA GLY A 404 -6.35 0.52 -18.42
C GLY A 404 -5.32 0.91 -19.49
N ALA A 405 -5.41 2.16 -19.96
CA ALA A 405 -4.53 2.66 -21.00
C ALA A 405 -3.06 2.69 -20.54
N ALA A 406 -2.16 2.22 -21.41
CA ALA A 406 -0.74 2.14 -21.07
C ALA A 406 -0.04 3.51 -21.17
N VAL A 407 0.50 3.99 -20.06
CA VAL A 407 1.32 5.20 -19.97
C VAL A 407 2.78 4.86 -20.26
N THR A 408 3.45 5.70 -21.05
CA THR A 408 4.87 5.48 -21.40
C THR A 408 5.75 6.08 -20.32
N ASN A 409 6.48 5.23 -19.60
CA ASN A 409 7.35 5.66 -18.50
C ASN A 409 8.80 5.85 -18.93
N LEU A 410 9.29 4.97 -19.80
CA LEU A 410 10.62 5.09 -20.39
C LEU A 410 10.49 4.89 -21.90
N ALA A 411 10.79 5.95 -22.66
CA ALA A 411 11.10 5.84 -24.07
C ALA A 411 12.55 6.26 -24.26
N VAL A 412 13.43 5.30 -24.57
CA VAL A 412 14.82 5.59 -24.93
C VAL A 412 14.82 5.95 -26.41
N GLY A 413 15.22 7.20 -26.72
CA GLY A 413 15.31 7.90 -28.02
C GLY A 413 16.78 8.24 -28.40
N SER A 414 17.12 8.45 -29.69
CA SER A 414 18.45 8.96 -30.10
C SER A 414 18.25 10.18 -30.99
N SER A 415 18.91 11.30 -30.66
CA SER A 415 18.82 12.56 -31.42
C SER A 415 20.10 12.80 -32.21
N GLY A 416 20.07 12.70 -33.55
CA GLY A 416 21.26 12.64 -34.41
C GLY A 416 22.17 13.89 -34.37
N VAL A 417 23.25 13.84 -33.59
CA VAL A 417 24.36 14.80 -33.63
C VAL A 417 25.70 14.06 -33.57
N ASP A 418 26.69 14.51 -34.34
CA ASP A 418 28.02 13.87 -34.43
C ASP A 418 28.92 14.20 -33.22
N TRP A 419 29.67 13.23 -32.68
CA TRP A 419 30.77 13.48 -31.74
C TRP A 419 32.02 12.62 -32.05
N ILE A 420 33.16 13.04 -31.48
CA ILE A 420 34.48 12.42 -31.66
C ILE A 420 34.90 11.83 -30.32
N GLN A 421 35.06 10.51 -30.25
CA GLN A 421 35.64 9.85 -29.08
C GLN A 421 37.13 9.64 -29.32
N ILE A 422 37.96 10.02 -28.35
CA ILE A 422 39.38 9.68 -28.33
C ILE A 422 39.48 8.45 -27.44
N MET A 423 39.83 7.30 -28.04
CA MET A 423 40.07 6.04 -27.34
C MET A 423 41.28 6.20 -26.41
N ASP A 424 41.39 5.33 -25.40
CA ASP A 424 42.50 5.36 -24.41
C ASP A 424 43.90 5.23 -25.04
N ASP A 425 43.99 4.76 -26.29
CA ASP A 425 45.23 4.69 -27.07
C ASP A 425 45.50 5.95 -27.93
N GLY A 426 44.71 7.01 -27.74
CA GLY A 426 44.86 8.30 -28.41
C GLY A 426 44.27 8.37 -29.83
N ARG A 427 43.60 7.32 -30.31
CA ARG A 427 42.92 7.35 -31.62
C ARG A 427 41.57 8.06 -31.52
N SER A 428 41.34 9.04 -32.40
CA SER A 428 40.01 9.63 -32.57
C SER A 428 39.15 8.77 -33.49
N VAL A 429 38.04 8.25 -32.99
CA VAL A 429 37.00 7.63 -33.80
C VAL A 429 35.88 8.65 -33.97
N THR A 430 35.69 9.11 -35.21
CA THR A 430 34.52 9.92 -35.57
C THR A 430 33.40 8.95 -35.91
N ASN A 431 32.43 8.81 -35.02
CA ASN A 431 31.25 7.98 -35.27
C ASN A 431 30.11 8.88 -35.76
N ALA A 432 29.79 8.78 -37.05
CA ALA A 432 28.87 9.70 -37.74
C ALA A 432 27.38 9.46 -37.43
N ASN A 433 27.01 8.81 -36.31
CA ASN A 433 25.62 8.43 -35.99
C ASN A 433 25.44 8.06 -34.50
N SER A 434 25.80 8.94 -33.56
CA SER A 434 25.52 8.66 -32.14
C SER A 434 24.85 9.84 -31.49
N GLY A 435 23.52 9.77 -31.46
CA GLY A 435 22.70 10.82 -30.91
C GLY A 435 22.74 10.90 -29.39
N THR A 436 22.42 12.08 -28.84
CA THR A 436 22.07 12.23 -27.43
C THR A 436 20.92 11.29 -27.14
N ILE A 437 21.05 10.46 -26.10
CA ILE A 437 19.91 9.66 -25.65
C ILE A 437 18.86 10.65 -25.19
N THR A 438 17.64 10.55 -25.72
CA THR A 438 16.51 11.24 -25.11
C THR A 438 15.75 10.22 -24.27
N VAL A 439 15.68 10.43 -22.96
CA VAL A 439 14.78 9.69 -22.09
C VAL A 439 13.49 10.50 -22.03
N ASN A 440 12.39 9.95 -22.55
CA ASN A 440 11.11 10.65 -22.66
C ASN A 440 11.22 12.02 -23.38
N GLY A 441 12.06 12.10 -24.41
CA GLY A 441 12.26 13.33 -25.17
C GLY A 441 13.27 14.33 -24.56
N VAL A 442 13.75 14.10 -23.33
CA VAL A 442 14.75 14.95 -22.66
C VAL A 442 16.15 14.38 -22.85
N GLY A 443 17.12 15.22 -23.27
CA GLY A 443 18.50 14.79 -23.47
C GLY A 443 19.17 14.30 -22.17
N ALA A 444 19.38 12.99 -22.04
CA ALA A 444 19.90 12.30 -20.85
C ALA A 444 21.44 12.11 -20.85
N GLY A 445 22.16 12.91 -21.63
CA GLY A 445 23.62 12.84 -21.78
C GLY A 445 24.11 11.81 -22.80
N THR A 446 25.43 11.57 -22.80
CA THR A 446 26.11 10.63 -23.69
C THR A 446 25.80 9.17 -23.31
N LEU A 447 25.77 8.30 -24.33
CA LEU A 447 25.67 6.84 -24.19
C LEU A 447 26.67 6.37 -23.12
N SER A 448 26.16 5.65 -22.12
CA SER A 448 26.99 5.01 -21.11
C SER A 448 26.83 3.51 -21.28
N GLU A 449 27.95 2.85 -21.55
CA GLU A 449 28.04 1.38 -21.55
C GLU A 449 27.97 0.82 -20.13
N VAL A 450 27.95 1.69 -19.11
CA VAL A 450 27.81 1.37 -17.69
C VAL A 450 26.33 1.45 -17.32
N PHE A 451 25.85 0.45 -16.58
CA PHE A 451 24.49 0.44 -16.06
C PHE A 451 24.20 1.68 -15.22
N LYS A 452 23.07 2.33 -15.49
CA LYS A 452 22.53 3.45 -14.72
C LYS A 452 21.15 3.08 -14.19
N THR A 453 20.90 3.42 -12.93
CA THR A 453 19.58 3.29 -12.32
C THR A 453 18.67 4.41 -12.83
N TYR A 454 17.51 4.01 -13.33
CA TYR A 454 16.41 4.90 -13.67
C TYR A 454 15.25 4.59 -12.71
N THR A 455 14.80 5.60 -11.96
CA THR A 455 13.77 5.45 -10.93
C THR A 455 12.61 6.42 -11.17
N PRO A 456 11.82 6.22 -12.24
CA PRO A 456 10.62 7.02 -12.45
C PRO A 456 9.55 6.73 -11.40
N THR A 457 8.87 7.79 -10.99
CA THR A 457 7.58 7.70 -10.30
C THR A 457 6.50 7.28 -11.29
N ILE A 458 5.66 6.34 -10.86
CA ILE A 458 4.48 5.88 -11.57
C ILE A 458 3.29 6.62 -11.00
N SER A 459 2.56 7.35 -11.84
CA SER A 459 1.31 8.02 -11.46
C SER A 459 0.11 7.15 -11.85
N GLY A 460 -0.88 7.09 -10.97
CA GLY A 460 -2.11 6.33 -11.17
C GLY A 460 -2.48 5.51 -9.93
N THR A 461 -3.69 4.96 -9.96
CA THR A 461 -4.26 4.13 -8.89
C THR A 461 -4.76 2.82 -9.48
N GLY A 462 -4.77 1.76 -8.67
CA GLY A 462 -5.31 0.46 -9.06
C GLY A 462 -4.84 -0.67 -8.16
N SER A 463 -5.37 -1.86 -8.39
CA SER A 463 -5.01 -3.07 -7.64
C SER A 463 -3.86 -3.85 -8.28
N VAL A 464 -3.71 -3.74 -9.60
CA VAL A 464 -2.74 -4.48 -10.39
C VAL A 464 -1.96 -3.55 -11.31
N LEU A 465 -0.64 -3.45 -11.10
CA LEU A 465 0.26 -2.75 -11.99
C LEU A 465 0.82 -3.74 -13.03
N THR A 466 0.60 -3.44 -14.30
CA THR A 466 1.21 -4.16 -15.42
C THR A 466 2.31 -3.33 -16.04
N VAL A 467 3.57 -3.78 -15.97
CA VAL A 467 4.71 -3.14 -16.63
C VAL A 467 5.07 -3.93 -17.89
N THR A 468 4.99 -3.27 -19.04
CA THR A 468 5.36 -3.85 -20.33
C THR A 468 6.62 -3.19 -20.88
N VAL A 469 7.69 -3.97 -20.99
CA VAL A 469 8.89 -3.60 -21.74
C VAL A 469 8.71 -4.09 -23.17
N SER A 470 8.70 -3.18 -24.13
CA SER A 470 8.52 -3.47 -25.55
C SER A 470 9.72 -3.02 -26.36
N MET A 471 10.09 -3.82 -27.37
CA MET A 471 11.11 -3.47 -28.35
C MET A 471 10.50 -3.49 -29.74
N ALA A 472 10.48 -2.34 -30.41
CA ALA A 472 9.88 -2.22 -31.75
C ALA A 472 10.65 -3.03 -32.82
N SER A 473 9.99 -3.26 -33.96
CA SER A 473 10.60 -3.94 -35.10
C SER A 473 11.73 -3.12 -35.74
N GLN A 474 12.80 -3.79 -36.21
CA GLN A 474 13.93 -3.22 -36.99
C GLN A 474 15.10 -2.57 -36.23
N VAL A 475 15.40 -3.02 -35.02
CA VAL A 475 16.65 -2.62 -34.35
C VAL A 475 17.81 -3.45 -34.90
N ASN A 476 18.71 -2.83 -35.67
CA ASN A 476 19.90 -3.47 -36.21
C ASN A 476 21.13 -3.05 -35.39
N PHE A 477 21.87 -4.03 -34.85
CA PHE A 477 23.17 -3.84 -34.17
C PHE A 477 23.13 -2.99 -32.89
N GLN A 478 22.03 -3.02 -32.15
CA GLN A 478 21.96 -2.44 -30.80
C GLN A 478 21.78 -3.54 -29.76
N THR A 479 22.49 -3.40 -28.65
CA THR A 479 22.36 -4.25 -27.46
C THR A 479 21.81 -3.40 -26.34
N TYR A 480 20.80 -3.92 -25.64
CA TYR A 480 20.25 -3.28 -24.45
C TYR A 480 20.37 -4.26 -23.29
N GLY A 481 20.93 -3.78 -22.18
CA GLY A 481 20.91 -4.44 -20.89
C GLY A 481 19.80 -3.83 -20.03
N LEU A 482 18.95 -4.66 -19.45
CA LEU A 482 18.13 -4.31 -18.29
C LEU A 482 18.57 -5.19 -17.12
N ASP A 483 18.46 -4.65 -15.93
CA ASP A 483 18.81 -5.33 -14.69
C ASP A 483 18.03 -4.70 -13.53
N ASN A 484 17.95 -5.41 -12.41
CA ASN A 484 17.46 -4.90 -11.13
C ASN A 484 16.10 -4.18 -11.27
N LEU A 485 15.14 -4.80 -11.95
CA LEU A 485 13.78 -4.24 -12.03
C LEU A 485 13.13 -4.37 -10.66
N LYS A 486 12.94 -3.25 -9.97
CA LYS A 486 12.38 -3.19 -8.62
C LYS A 486 11.20 -2.24 -8.61
N LEU A 487 10.08 -2.70 -8.07
CA LEU A 487 8.93 -1.86 -7.81
C LEU A 487 8.87 -1.57 -6.32
N TYR A 488 8.88 -0.29 -5.99
CA TYR A 488 8.65 0.21 -4.65
C TYR A 488 7.27 0.86 -4.57
N GLY A 489 6.66 0.87 -3.40
CA GLY A 489 5.46 1.64 -3.12
C GLY A 489 5.39 1.96 -1.63
N ASP A 490 4.85 3.13 -1.30
CA ASP A 490 4.58 3.52 0.07
C ASP A 490 3.29 2.85 0.52
N VAL A 491 3.25 2.26 1.70
CA VAL A 491 2.01 1.65 2.22
C VAL A 491 0.95 2.74 2.36
N ALA A 492 -0.18 2.55 1.66
CA ALA A 492 -1.30 3.47 1.73
C ALA A 492 -1.83 3.48 3.16
N PRO A 493 -2.08 4.66 3.75
CA PRO A 493 -2.66 4.73 5.08
C PRO A 493 -4.04 4.07 5.12
N LYS A 494 -4.31 3.35 6.20
CA LYS A 494 -5.60 2.74 6.49
C LYS A 494 -6.37 3.56 7.53
N PRO A 495 -7.70 3.45 7.57
CA PRO A 495 -8.49 3.97 8.68
C PRO A 495 -7.94 3.47 10.02
N GLY A 496 -7.79 4.35 10.99
CA GLY A 496 -7.19 4.06 12.29
C GLY A 496 -5.68 4.31 12.37
N ASP A 497 -4.98 4.52 11.25
CA ASP A 497 -3.56 4.90 11.28
C ASP A 497 -3.38 6.32 11.80
N THR A 498 -2.45 6.53 12.74
CA THR A 498 -2.03 7.86 13.17
C THR A 498 -0.90 8.37 12.28
N LEU A 499 -1.16 9.44 11.52
CA LEU A 499 -0.22 10.00 10.55
C LEU A 499 0.12 11.45 10.90
N ALA A 500 1.28 11.89 10.41
CA ALA A 500 1.60 13.31 10.38
C ALA A 500 0.86 14.01 9.25
N ILE A 501 0.00 14.95 9.62
CA ILE A 501 -0.75 15.83 8.72
C ILE A 501 0.15 16.97 8.23
N GLY A 502 1.02 17.48 9.11
CA GLY A 502 2.02 18.48 8.74
C GLY A 502 3.14 18.60 9.75
N ARG A 503 4.32 19.03 9.27
CA ARG A 503 5.56 19.15 10.06
C ARG A 503 6.35 20.39 9.65
N ASP A 504 6.91 21.10 10.62
CA ASP A 504 7.87 22.18 10.45
C ASP A 504 8.94 22.05 11.54
N ASN A 505 10.13 21.58 11.16
CA ASN A 505 11.33 21.56 12.00
C ASN A 505 12.18 22.83 11.83
N PHE A 506 11.70 23.81 11.05
CA PHE A 506 12.37 25.08 10.79
C PHE A 506 13.74 24.98 10.09
N ASP A 507 14.18 23.79 9.68
CA ASP A 507 15.42 23.56 8.92
C ASP A 507 15.19 23.50 7.41
N ASP A 508 14.04 22.96 7.00
CA ASP A 508 13.76 22.57 5.61
C ASP A 508 12.39 23.11 5.13
N ALA A 509 12.03 22.75 3.89
CA ALA A 509 10.68 22.95 3.38
C ALA A 509 9.72 22.00 4.13
N GLY A 510 9.09 22.50 5.20
CA GLY A 510 8.09 21.74 5.95
C GLY A 510 6.87 21.31 5.12
N ILE A 511 6.07 20.40 5.69
CA ILE A 511 4.85 19.86 5.10
C ILE A 511 3.67 20.59 5.75
N TYR A 512 3.02 21.51 5.03
CA TYR A 512 1.82 22.24 5.46
C TYR A 512 1.13 22.87 4.25
N ALA A 513 -0.18 23.14 4.34
CA ALA A 513 -0.93 23.73 3.21
C ALA A 513 -0.50 25.19 2.95
N SER A 514 -0.33 25.98 4.03
CA SER A 514 0.26 27.32 3.92
C SER A 514 0.87 27.80 5.24
N ARG A 515 1.80 28.75 5.15
CA ARG A 515 2.43 29.46 6.28
C ARG A 515 2.47 30.95 5.98
N SER A 516 1.99 31.79 6.92
CA SER A 516 2.03 33.25 6.78
C SER A 516 2.48 33.96 8.06
N ILE A 517 3.18 35.10 7.90
CA ILE A 517 3.60 35.97 9.00
C ILE A 517 3.03 37.37 8.78
N VAL A 518 2.29 37.88 9.75
CA VAL A 518 1.71 39.23 9.71
C VAL A 518 2.57 40.19 10.54
N ALA A 519 2.86 41.37 10.00
CA ALA A 519 3.64 42.47 10.61
C ALA A 519 5.17 42.24 10.75
N GLY A 520 5.77 41.37 9.91
CA GLY A 520 7.21 41.31 9.74
C GLY A 520 7.75 42.53 8.98
N ILE A 521 8.99 42.96 9.28
CA ILE A 521 9.72 44.01 8.53
C ILE A 521 9.90 43.63 7.04
N ASN A 522 9.63 42.38 6.67
CA ASN A 522 9.68 41.83 5.31
C ASN A 522 8.32 41.70 4.60
N SER A 523 7.27 42.41 5.03
CA SER A 523 5.92 42.38 4.40
C SER A 523 5.83 43.07 3.02
N ALA A 524 6.94 43.30 2.34
CA ALA A 524 6.94 43.81 0.98
C ALA A 524 6.49 42.71 -0.01
N PRO A 525 5.53 42.98 -0.91
CA PRO A 525 5.14 42.02 -1.94
C PRO A 525 6.36 41.61 -2.78
N GLY A 526 6.67 40.32 -2.86
CA GLY A 526 7.73 39.78 -3.73
C GLY A 526 9.04 39.37 -3.08
N VAL A 527 9.16 39.36 -1.74
CA VAL A 527 10.33 38.77 -1.06
C VAL A 527 10.03 37.30 -0.73
N THR A 528 10.56 36.39 -1.54
CA THR A 528 10.61 34.96 -1.21
C THR A 528 11.42 34.77 0.06
N TRP A 529 10.77 34.11 1.02
CA TRP A 529 11.17 33.82 2.39
C TRP A 529 12.45 33.01 2.50
N ALA A 530 13.61 33.65 2.35
CA ALA A 530 14.85 33.03 2.80
C ALA A 530 14.82 32.94 4.33
N ILE A 531 15.07 31.73 4.85
CA ILE A 531 15.53 31.51 6.23
C ILE A 531 16.57 32.59 6.51
N VAL A 532 16.32 33.40 7.54
CA VAL A 532 17.14 34.58 7.84
C VAL A 532 18.49 34.07 8.29
N SER A 533 19.51 33.96 7.42
CA SER A 533 20.85 33.56 7.85
C SER A 533 21.53 34.70 8.62
N ARG A 534 22.46 34.32 9.51
CA ARG A 534 23.28 35.25 10.33
C ARG A 534 23.91 36.40 9.54
N ASP A 535 24.18 36.21 8.26
CA ASP A 535 24.81 37.21 7.38
C ASP A 535 23.90 38.43 7.10
N ASN A 536 22.60 38.35 7.40
CA ASN A 536 21.61 39.40 7.11
C ASN A 536 21.01 40.08 8.36
N ILE A 537 21.55 39.82 9.56
CA ILE A 537 21.06 40.42 10.83
C ILE A 537 21.68 41.81 11.04
N GLU A 538 21.04 42.85 10.51
CA GLU A 538 21.37 44.26 10.85
C GLU A 538 20.23 45.02 11.56
N TYR A 539 19.06 44.40 11.76
CA TYR A 539 17.88 45.07 12.34
C TYR A 539 17.51 44.59 13.76
N PRO A 540 17.50 45.47 14.78
CA PRO A 540 16.98 45.17 16.12
C PRO A 540 15.45 45.08 16.06
N GLY A 541 14.95 43.87 15.79
CA GLY A 541 13.53 43.58 15.67
C GLY A 541 13.20 42.43 14.72
N MET A 542 14.17 41.61 14.31
CA MET A 542 13.91 40.41 13.49
C MET A 542 13.70 39.17 14.36
N ILE A 543 12.87 38.27 13.82
CA ILE A 543 12.72 36.87 14.25
C ILE A 543 13.94 36.14 13.67
N ASP A 544 14.76 35.52 14.53
CA ASP A 544 15.96 34.79 14.12
C ASP A 544 15.62 33.31 14.09
N THR A 545 15.67 32.71 12.90
CA THR A 545 15.44 31.29 12.67
C THR A 545 16.71 30.56 12.23
N SER A 546 17.91 31.13 12.41
CA SER A 546 19.15 30.55 11.86
C SER A 546 20.31 30.45 12.86
N VAL A 547 20.01 30.27 14.14
CA VAL A 547 21.08 30.02 15.09
C VAL A 547 21.67 28.65 14.75
N GLU A 548 22.82 28.61 14.04
CA GLU A 548 23.60 27.38 13.86
C GLU A 548 23.75 26.68 15.21
N ALA A 549 23.71 25.34 15.23
CA ALA A 549 23.96 24.55 16.43
C ALA A 549 25.19 25.08 17.21
N GLY A 550 24.97 25.65 18.40
CA GLY A 550 26.02 26.25 19.23
C GLY A 550 26.31 27.75 18.99
N GLY A 551 25.47 28.45 18.23
CA GLY A 551 25.54 29.90 18.00
C GLY A 551 25.07 30.70 19.21
N VAL A 552 25.93 31.57 19.74
CA VAL A 552 25.60 32.48 20.84
C VAL A 552 24.78 33.67 20.30
N VAL A 553 23.52 33.79 20.72
CA VAL A 553 22.71 35.02 20.57
C VAL A 553 22.91 35.87 21.82
N ASP A 554 23.95 36.71 21.86
CA ASP A 554 24.13 37.65 22.96
C ASP A 554 24.38 39.09 22.45
N THR A 555 23.73 40.05 23.11
CA THR A 555 23.99 41.48 22.97
C THR A 555 25.01 41.98 24.01
N ASN A 556 25.33 41.13 24.97
CA ASN A 556 26.47 41.22 25.85
C ASN A 556 27.62 40.37 25.28
N ALA A 557 28.86 40.70 25.58
CA ALA A 557 30.02 39.97 25.06
C ALA A 557 30.50 38.91 26.07
N THR A 558 29.81 38.78 27.20
CA THR A 558 30.24 37.94 28.33
C THR A 558 29.34 36.75 28.60
N ASP A 559 28.14 36.69 28.04
CA ASP A 559 27.35 35.46 28.08
C ASP A 559 27.71 34.62 26.85
N THR A 560 28.39 33.51 27.12
CA THR A 560 28.96 32.58 26.14
C THR A 560 28.06 31.39 25.85
N LEU A 561 26.89 31.30 26.48
CA LEU A 561 26.01 30.13 26.40
C LEU A 561 24.73 30.42 25.59
N GLY A 562 24.39 31.70 25.37
CA GLY A 562 23.20 32.07 24.60
C GLY A 562 21.91 31.96 25.42
N PHE A 563 20.84 32.54 24.87
CA PHE A 563 19.58 32.74 25.60
C PHE A 563 18.70 31.49 25.77
N LEU A 564 18.93 30.38 25.06
CA LEU A 564 18.13 29.15 25.17
C LEU A 564 19.09 27.96 25.27
N GLY A 565 18.74 26.97 26.09
CA GLY A 565 19.52 25.77 26.35
C GLY A 565 19.82 25.01 25.07
N THR A 566 21.08 24.60 24.92
CA THR A 566 21.67 24.10 23.67
C THR A 566 21.46 22.59 23.45
N ASN A 567 20.37 22.01 23.98
CA ASN A 567 20.07 20.58 23.75
C ASN A 567 19.56 20.29 22.32
N LYS A 568 19.29 21.34 21.54
CA LYS A 568 18.94 21.28 20.11
C LYS A 568 20.15 21.53 19.22
N THR A 569 20.24 20.76 18.14
CA THR A 569 21.36 20.80 17.18
C THR A 569 20.95 21.32 15.80
N ASP A 570 19.73 21.82 15.71
CA ASP A 570 18.99 22.26 14.53
C ASP A 570 18.53 23.72 14.69
N ASN A 571 17.94 24.29 13.63
CA ASN A 571 17.37 25.62 13.67
C ASN A 571 16.10 25.64 14.52
N ILE A 572 15.89 26.77 15.20
CA ILE A 572 14.70 26.97 16.04
C ILE A 572 13.97 28.23 15.59
N PHE A 573 12.65 28.27 15.77
CA PHE A 573 11.89 29.49 15.66
C PHE A 573 12.06 30.33 16.94
N GLY A 574 13.01 31.27 16.92
CA GLY A 574 13.29 32.17 18.03
C GLY A 574 12.55 33.51 17.92
N MET A 575 11.81 33.89 18.96
CA MET A 575 11.16 35.20 19.08
C MET A 575 11.88 36.08 20.11
N TYR A 576 12.47 37.19 19.66
CA TYR A 576 13.16 38.17 20.52
C TYR A 576 12.59 39.58 20.32
N ARG A 577 12.14 40.22 21.42
CA ARG A 577 11.63 41.60 21.49
C ARG A 577 10.60 41.96 20.41
N ALA A 578 9.32 41.78 20.69
CA ALA A 578 8.28 42.40 19.85
C ALA A 578 8.43 43.93 19.92
N GLY A 579 8.38 44.58 18.75
CA GLY A 579 8.19 46.03 18.67
C GLY A 579 6.80 46.43 19.18
N THR A 580 6.38 47.67 18.91
CA THR A 580 5.09 48.22 19.38
C THR A 580 3.83 47.56 18.80
N SER A 581 3.95 46.46 18.07
CA SER A 581 2.84 45.78 17.40
C SER A 581 2.98 44.27 17.55
N ALA A 582 1.85 43.60 17.78
CA ALA A 582 1.79 42.15 17.89
C ALA A 582 2.22 41.52 16.56
N ARG A 583 2.78 40.32 16.65
CA ARG A 583 3.22 39.53 15.49
C ARG A 583 2.56 38.17 15.57
N SER A 584 2.13 37.66 14.42
CA SER A 584 1.57 36.32 14.35
C SER A 584 2.24 35.48 13.28
N LEU A 585 2.37 34.19 13.56
CA LEU A 585 2.71 33.13 12.64
C LEU A 585 1.50 32.22 12.52
N THR A 586 1.01 32.00 11.30
CA THR A 586 -0.20 31.21 11.02
C THR A 586 0.14 30.03 10.14
N TYR A 587 -0.30 28.85 10.54
CA TYR A 587 -0.28 27.61 9.77
C TYR A 587 -1.71 27.19 9.42
N THR A 588 -1.85 26.54 8.28
CA THR A 588 -3.10 25.95 7.80
C THR A 588 -2.83 24.49 7.46
N PHE A 589 -3.66 23.57 7.95
CA PHE A 589 -3.58 22.14 7.72
C PHE A 589 -4.91 21.63 7.17
N ASP A 590 -4.86 20.76 6.16
CA ASP A 590 -6.02 19.98 5.73
C ASP A 590 -6.19 18.80 6.68
N ILE A 591 -7.31 18.75 7.38
CA ILE A 591 -7.64 17.72 8.38
C ILE A 591 -8.89 16.92 7.99
N THR A 592 -9.34 17.01 6.73
CA THR A 592 -10.63 16.48 6.25
C THR A 592 -10.84 15.01 6.61
N ASP A 593 -9.81 14.19 6.46
CA ASP A 593 -9.89 12.75 6.70
C ASP A 593 -9.40 12.33 8.09
N TYR A 594 -9.12 13.28 8.99
CA TYR A 594 -8.46 13.01 10.27
C TYR A 594 -9.34 13.32 11.50
N GLU A 595 -9.24 12.44 12.49
CA GLU A 595 -9.76 12.59 13.84
C GLU A 595 -8.63 12.46 14.88
N ASP A 596 -8.95 12.57 16.17
CA ASP A 596 -7.99 12.44 17.28
C ASP A 596 -6.69 13.25 17.12
N LEU A 597 -6.85 14.49 16.64
CA LEU A 597 -5.77 15.40 16.32
C LEU A 597 -4.90 15.69 17.56
N ASN A 598 -3.58 15.60 17.40
CA ASN A 598 -2.60 15.99 18.42
C ASN A 598 -1.54 16.90 17.80
N LEU A 599 -1.21 17.99 18.49
CA LEU A 599 -0.12 18.87 18.09
C LEU A 599 1.10 18.57 18.96
N LEU A 600 2.21 18.19 18.37
CA LEU A 600 3.51 18.14 19.01
C LEU A 600 4.26 19.42 18.69
N VAL A 601 4.83 20.06 19.72
CA VAL A 601 5.69 21.22 19.54
C VAL A 601 6.73 21.24 20.65
N ASP A 602 7.99 21.35 20.27
CA ASP A 602 9.05 21.61 21.22
C ASP A 602 9.09 23.11 21.51
N TRP A 603 9.18 23.49 22.77
CA TRP A 603 9.27 24.89 23.16
C TRP A 603 10.27 25.09 24.29
N ALA A 604 10.89 26.27 24.30
CA ALA A 604 11.76 26.73 25.37
C ALA A 604 11.47 28.21 25.63
N THR A 605 11.69 28.67 26.87
CA THR A 605 11.60 30.09 27.19
C THR A 605 12.75 30.50 28.09
N SER A 606 13.18 31.75 27.99
CA SER A 606 14.19 32.30 28.86
C SER A 606 13.89 33.72 29.28
N GLY A 607 14.54 34.14 30.37
CA GLY A 607 14.53 35.51 30.84
C GLY A 607 13.24 35.95 31.53
N ALA A 608 13.14 37.27 31.72
CA ALA A 608 12.10 37.88 32.56
C ALA A 608 10.99 38.53 31.74
N TYR A 609 9.78 38.00 31.82
CA TYR A 609 8.54 38.59 31.31
C TYR A 609 7.97 39.60 32.31
N ASN A 610 8.08 40.91 32.07
CA ASN A 610 7.34 41.91 32.87
C ASN A 610 6.15 42.44 32.07
N GLY A 611 4.99 41.78 32.13
CA GLY A 611 3.83 42.23 31.36
C GLY A 611 2.69 41.23 31.27
N SER A 612 1.57 41.66 30.67
CA SER A 612 0.47 40.79 30.26
C SER A 612 0.93 39.76 29.23
N LYS A 613 0.24 38.60 29.19
CA LYS A 613 0.33 37.51 28.19
C LYS A 613 1.17 37.85 26.96
N ASP A 614 2.34 37.25 26.85
CA ASP A 614 3.36 37.67 25.89
C ASP A 614 3.43 36.75 24.67
N VAL A 615 3.09 35.45 24.82
CA VAL A 615 2.96 34.51 23.71
C VAL A 615 1.74 33.61 23.92
N SER A 616 0.95 33.43 22.88
CA SER A 616 -0.14 32.46 22.85
C SER A 616 -0.14 31.65 21.56
N MET A 617 -0.58 30.40 21.65
CA MET A 617 -0.88 29.54 20.54
C MET A 617 -2.36 29.18 20.61
N SER A 618 -3.05 29.27 19.49
CA SER A 618 -4.46 28.98 19.39
C SER A 618 -4.79 28.33 18.06
N TYR A 619 -5.89 27.61 17.98
CA TYR A 619 -6.40 27.04 16.73
C TYR A 619 -7.87 27.37 16.52
N SER A 620 -8.29 27.29 15.26
CA SER A 620 -9.70 27.23 14.86
C SER A 620 -9.84 26.19 13.76
N ILE A 621 -10.96 25.48 13.74
CA ILE A 621 -11.31 24.56 12.65
C ILE A 621 -12.42 25.20 11.83
N ASP A 622 -12.25 25.25 10.51
CA ASP A 622 -13.19 25.77 9.52
C ASP A 622 -13.67 27.21 9.81
N GLY A 623 -12.75 28.05 10.28
CA GLY A 623 -13.06 29.43 10.69
C GLY A 623 -13.98 29.53 11.92
N GLY A 624 -14.17 28.42 12.66
CA GLY A 624 -14.95 28.32 13.87
C GLY A 624 -14.35 29.08 15.07
N ALA A 625 -14.83 28.74 16.28
CA ALA A 625 -14.34 29.39 17.49
C ALA A 625 -12.85 29.12 17.72
N THR A 626 -12.09 30.17 18.04
CA THR A 626 -10.68 30.06 18.41
C THR A 626 -10.54 29.43 19.80
N ASN A 627 -9.75 28.35 19.88
CA ASN A 627 -9.41 27.63 21.10
C ASN A 627 -7.94 27.85 21.43
N THR A 628 -7.63 28.10 22.69
CA THR A 628 -6.26 28.32 23.16
C THR A 628 -5.58 27.00 23.48
N ILE A 629 -4.40 26.77 22.88
CA ILE A 629 -3.55 25.60 23.09
C ILE A 629 -2.52 25.89 24.19
N LEU A 630 -1.83 27.01 24.03
CA LEU A 630 -0.76 27.46 24.90
C LEU A 630 -0.98 28.94 25.17
N ASP A 631 -0.95 29.33 26.43
CA ASP A 631 -1.05 30.74 26.83
C ASP A 631 -0.01 31.00 27.90
N LEU A 632 1.11 31.61 27.50
CA LEU A 632 2.23 31.89 28.39
C LEU A 632 1.98 33.25 29.05
N GLY A 633 1.54 33.19 30.30
CA GLY A 633 1.26 34.35 31.13
C GLY A 633 2.22 34.52 32.31
N PHE A 634 2.31 35.75 32.82
CA PHE A 634 3.05 36.10 34.03
C PHE A 634 2.28 35.71 35.30
N SER A 635 2.91 34.95 36.21
CA SER A 635 2.43 34.76 37.59
C SER A 635 3.48 35.32 38.58
N GLY A 636 3.12 36.34 39.36
CA GLY A 636 4.08 37.21 40.06
C GLY A 636 4.60 36.70 41.42
N SER A 637 5.36 35.61 41.47
CA SER A 637 5.96 35.10 42.72
C SER A 637 7.45 34.78 42.58
N GLY A 638 8.31 35.41 43.41
CA GLY A 638 9.79 35.28 43.49
C GLY A 638 10.42 33.89 43.30
N TRP A 639 11.51 33.79 42.52
CA TRP A 639 12.35 32.58 42.36
C TRP A 639 13.84 32.94 42.26
N ASP A 640 14.69 32.00 42.66
CA ASP A 640 16.14 32.10 42.61
C ASP A 640 16.66 31.12 41.54
N GLU A 641 17.34 31.64 40.52
CA GLU A 641 17.95 30.84 39.46
C GLU A 641 19.43 30.65 39.78
N THR A 642 19.91 29.40 39.83
CA THR A 642 21.35 29.15 40.02
C THR A 642 21.96 28.85 38.67
N MET A 643 22.70 29.81 38.11
CA MET A 643 23.45 29.59 36.88
C MET A 643 24.50 28.50 37.08
N ASP A 644 24.88 27.79 36.01
CA ASP A 644 25.83 26.67 36.05
C ASP A 644 27.21 27.00 36.64
N ASN A 645 27.59 28.29 36.63
CA ASN A 645 28.79 28.77 37.32
C ASN A 645 28.62 28.90 38.85
N GLY A 646 27.50 28.43 39.40
CA GLY A 646 27.12 28.50 40.82
C GLY A 646 26.56 29.85 41.27
N THR A 647 26.35 30.80 40.35
CA THR A 647 25.80 32.13 40.70
C THR A 647 24.30 32.03 40.87
N VAL A 648 23.82 32.26 42.10
CA VAL A 648 22.39 32.38 42.40
C VAL A 648 21.93 33.80 42.06
N LEU A 649 21.20 33.94 40.96
CA LEU A 649 20.45 35.13 40.59
C LEU A 649 19.11 35.12 41.31
N SER A 650 19.05 35.81 42.44
CA SER A 650 17.78 36.04 43.13
C SER A 650 16.98 37.10 42.37
N ARG A 651 15.92 36.68 41.67
CA ARG A 651 15.02 37.58 40.96
C ARG A 651 13.77 37.78 41.83
N ALA A 652 13.65 38.98 42.42
CA ALA A 652 12.56 39.37 43.32
C ALA A 652 11.15 39.40 42.68
N SER A 653 11.04 39.04 41.40
CA SER A 653 9.80 38.86 40.63
C SER A 653 9.93 37.51 39.92
N GLY A 654 9.54 36.43 40.59
CA GLY A 654 9.70 35.11 40.02
C GLY A 654 8.56 34.77 39.07
N PHE A 655 8.89 33.83 38.22
CA PHE A 655 8.11 33.40 37.09
C PHE A 655 7.41 32.11 37.46
N GLY A 656 6.09 32.12 37.53
CA GLY A 656 5.33 30.91 37.25
C GLY A 656 4.81 31.04 35.83
N VAL A 657 5.30 30.20 34.93
CA VAL A 657 4.62 29.99 33.65
C VAL A 657 3.36 29.21 34.00
N SER A 658 2.21 29.79 33.69
CA SER A 658 0.98 29.03 33.70
C SER A 658 0.71 28.55 32.29
N VAL A 659 0.72 27.24 32.02
CA VAL A 659 0.20 26.71 30.76
C VAL A 659 -1.30 26.56 30.93
N ASN A 660 -2.08 27.35 30.19
CA ASN A 660 -3.55 27.39 30.28
C ASN A 660 -4.06 27.65 31.72
N GLY A 661 -3.38 28.53 32.45
CA GLY A 661 -3.76 28.88 33.83
C GLY A 661 -3.29 27.92 34.92
N VAL A 662 -2.58 26.84 34.57
CA VAL A 662 -1.95 25.92 35.54
C VAL A 662 -0.48 26.26 35.69
N VAL A 663 -0.07 26.72 36.89
CA VAL A 663 1.34 27.02 37.20
C VAL A 663 2.19 25.76 37.10
N THR A 664 3.16 25.75 36.20
CA THR A 664 4.18 24.69 36.09
C THR A 664 5.50 25.20 36.67
N ASN A 665 6.22 24.34 37.39
CA ASN A 665 7.47 24.68 38.08
C ASN A 665 8.71 24.57 37.15
N SER A 666 8.50 24.52 35.85
CA SER A 666 9.49 24.02 34.88
C SER A 666 9.77 25.06 33.80
N LEU A 667 10.32 26.21 34.18
CA LEU A 667 11.12 26.97 33.24
C LEU A 667 12.48 26.26 33.16
N THR A 668 12.67 25.45 32.13
CA THR A 668 14.00 25.10 31.67
C THR A 668 14.26 25.91 30.42
N ASP A 669 15.46 26.46 30.32
CA ASP A 669 16.01 26.95 29.06
C ASP A 669 16.16 25.82 28.03
N GLU A 670 16.11 24.55 28.46
CA GLU A 670 16.00 23.37 27.59
C GLU A 670 14.62 23.24 26.92
N PHE A 671 14.62 22.85 25.64
CA PHE A 671 13.41 22.53 24.88
C PHE A 671 12.65 21.34 25.48
N GLN A 672 11.34 21.49 25.62
CA GLN A 672 10.42 20.44 26.06
C GLN A 672 9.33 20.22 25.03
N THR A 673 8.96 18.96 24.78
CA THR A 673 7.83 18.60 23.92
C THR A 673 6.51 18.84 24.64
N TYR A 674 5.66 19.65 24.02
CA TYR A 674 4.27 19.83 24.40
C TYR A 674 3.39 19.08 23.40
N ASN A 675 2.53 18.18 23.90
CA ASN A 675 1.66 17.32 23.09
C ASN A 675 0.16 17.48 23.47
N PRO A 676 -0.47 18.63 23.21
CA PRO A 676 -1.90 18.83 23.42
C PRO A 676 -2.77 18.14 22.36
N ALA A 677 -3.84 17.50 22.83
CA ALA A 677 -4.95 17.09 21.97
C ALA A 677 -5.72 18.31 21.46
N ILE A 678 -6.06 18.29 20.18
CA ILE A 678 -6.86 19.28 19.49
C ILE A 678 -8.27 18.73 19.34
N ALA A 679 -9.26 19.42 19.91
CA ALA A 679 -10.64 18.98 19.90
C ALA A 679 -11.38 19.54 18.68
N GLY A 680 -12.03 18.66 17.92
CA GLY A 680 -12.90 19.03 16.81
C GLY A 680 -12.73 18.11 15.62
N THR A 681 -13.56 18.32 14.61
CA THR A 681 -13.52 17.69 13.28
C THR A 681 -13.80 18.79 12.26
N GLY A 682 -13.33 18.64 11.02
CA GLY A 682 -13.49 19.64 9.96
C GLY A 682 -12.55 19.37 8.81
N SER A 683 -12.41 20.32 7.89
CA SER A 683 -11.50 20.21 6.74
C SER A 683 -10.24 21.04 6.90
N ASN A 684 -10.30 22.14 7.64
CA ASN A 684 -9.19 23.08 7.73
C ASN A 684 -8.90 23.51 9.17
N LEU A 685 -7.74 23.10 9.69
CA LEU A 685 -7.20 23.59 10.95
C LEU A 685 -6.29 24.78 10.69
N THR A 686 -6.65 25.94 11.25
CA THR A 686 -5.79 27.12 11.31
C THR A 686 -5.14 27.23 12.69
N LEU A 687 -3.81 27.17 12.75
CA LEU A 687 -3.01 27.33 13.96
C LEU A 687 -2.34 28.71 13.95
N ILE A 688 -2.57 29.52 14.98
CA ILE A 688 -2.03 30.87 15.10
C ILE A 688 -1.17 30.95 16.36
N ILE A 689 0.09 31.32 16.17
CA ILE A 689 1.05 31.66 17.22
C ILE A 689 1.15 33.19 17.24
N VAL A 690 0.76 33.81 18.36
CA VAL A 690 0.76 35.26 18.54
C VAL A 690 1.76 35.65 19.61
N MET A 691 2.60 36.64 19.31
CA MET A 691 3.38 37.37 20.29
C MET A 691 2.82 38.78 20.43
N GLU A 692 2.46 39.15 21.65
CA GLU A 692 1.87 40.45 21.92
C GLU A 692 2.92 41.57 21.92
N SER A 693 2.46 42.79 21.62
CA SER A 693 3.29 44.00 21.44
C SER A 693 4.02 44.52 22.70
N SER A 694 3.87 43.85 23.84
CA SER A 694 4.22 44.38 25.17
C SER A 694 5.29 43.59 25.93
N VAL A 695 6.16 42.84 25.24
CA VAL A 695 7.24 42.08 25.89
C VAL A 695 8.23 43.02 26.60
N GLY A 696 7.94 43.30 27.86
CA GLY A 696 8.71 44.18 28.73
C GLY A 696 9.85 43.44 29.42
N GLY A 697 10.91 43.09 28.69
CA GLY A 697 12.10 42.51 29.34
C GLY A 697 13.01 41.70 28.44
N PHE A 698 14.17 41.33 28.99
CA PHE A 698 15.18 40.46 28.38
C PHE A 698 14.71 39.00 28.34
N GLY A 699 13.54 38.71 27.79
CA GLY A 699 13.01 37.35 27.65
C GLY A 699 12.86 36.93 26.18
N GLY A 700 13.01 35.65 25.90
CA GLY A 700 12.84 35.04 24.58
C GLY A 700 12.09 33.71 24.66
N MET A 701 11.46 33.32 23.56
CA MET A 701 10.84 32.01 23.37
C MET A 701 11.42 31.36 22.12
N GLY A 702 11.72 30.07 22.21
CA GLY A 702 12.05 29.19 21.09
C GLY A 702 10.93 28.18 20.86
N MET A 703 10.63 27.88 19.60
CA MET A 703 9.77 26.77 19.19
C MET A 703 10.50 25.92 18.15
N ASP A 704 10.24 24.62 18.15
CA ASP A 704 10.86 23.64 17.26
C ASP A 704 9.92 22.44 17.08
N ASN A 705 10.17 21.59 16.07
CA ASN A 705 9.44 20.34 15.78
C ASN A 705 7.92 20.49 15.88
N LEU A 706 7.37 21.48 15.19
CA LEU A 706 5.92 21.63 15.12
C LEU A 706 5.39 20.52 14.22
N GLU A 707 4.64 19.59 14.78
CA GLU A 707 4.07 18.45 14.08
C GLU A 707 2.59 18.30 14.46
N LEU A 708 1.71 18.34 13.47
CA LEU A 708 0.30 17.95 13.65
C LEU A 708 0.15 16.50 13.22
N ILE A 709 -0.32 15.64 14.12
CA ILE A 709 -0.73 14.28 13.81
C ILE A 709 -2.24 14.10 13.98
N GLY A 710 -2.81 13.12 13.30
CA GLY A 710 -4.20 12.70 13.48
C GLY A 710 -4.39 11.24 13.09
N THR A 711 -5.46 10.63 13.60
CA THR A 711 -5.91 9.30 13.21
C THR A 711 -6.78 9.42 11.97
N LEU A 712 -6.49 8.64 10.94
CA LEU A 712 -7.30 8.64 9.72
C LEU A 712 -8.70 8.07 10.03
N SER A 713 -9.74 8.89 9.92
CA SER A 713 -11.12 8.55 10.30
C SER A 713 -11.85 7.63 9.30
N GLY A 714 -11.33 7.54 8.07
CA GLY A 714 -11.84 6.72 6.98
C GLY A 714 -10.84 6.68 5.83
N PRO A 715 -11.03 5.81 4.81
CA PRO A 715 -10.17 5.87 3.63
C PRO A 715 -10.30 7.27 3.05
N PRO A 716 -9.19 7.98 2.75
CA PRO A 716 -9.25 9.33 2.23
C PRO A 716 -10.20 9.32 1.04
N ALA A 717 -11.13 10.27 1.00
CA ALA A 717 -12.09 10.32 -0.09
C ALA A 717 -11.31 10.19 -1.41
N PRO A 718 -11.51 9.13 -2.20
CA PRO A 718 -10.66 8.89 -3.35
C PRO A 718 -10.77 10.12 -4.24
N VAL A 719 -9.65 10.78 -4.53
CA VAL A 719 -9.61 11.90 -5.46
C VAL A 719 -10.31 11.43 -6.73
N VAL A 720 -11.50 11.97 -6.97
CA VAL A 720 -12.36 11.50 -8.05
C VAL A 720 -11.83 12.14 -9.31
N GLY A 721 -10.80 11.54 -9.92
CA GLY A 721 -10.30 11.95 -11.23
C GLY A 721 -11.43 11.91 -12.27
N TYR A 722 -11.32 12.72 -13.32
CA TYR A 722 -12.35 12.87 -14.36
C TYR A 722 -12.95 11.53 -14.85
N ASP A 723 -12.14 10.48 -15.02
CA ASP A 723 -12.63 9.20 -15.55
C ASP A 723 -13.58 8.50 -14.55
N THR A 724 -13.26 8.59 -13.25
CA THR A 724 -14.11 8.09 -12.16
C THR A 724 -15.37 8.93 -12.03
N TRP A 725 -15.24 10.26 -12.16
CA TRP A 725 -16.37 11.19 -12.15
C TRP A 725 -17.34 10.87 -13.29
N ALA A 726 -16.84 10.76 -14.53
CA ALA A 726 -17.65 10.45 -15.71
C ALA A 726 -18.38 9.10 -15.54
N ALA A 727 -17.67 8.07 -15.07
CA ALA A 727 -18.27 6.77 -14.77
C ALA A 727 -19.32 6.84 -13.65
N GLY A 728 -19.10 7.69 -12.64
CA GLY A 728 -20.05 7.93 -11.53
C GLY A 728 -21.37 8.53 -12.00
N TYR A 729 -21.34 9.35 -13.05
CA TYR A 729 -22.52 9.87 -13.74
C TYR A 729 -23.09 8.93 -14.82
N GLY A 730 -22.52 7.73 -14.96
CA GLY A 730 -22.98 6.73 -15.93
C GLY A 730 -22.64 7.08 -17.38
N LEU A 731 -21.68 7.98 -17.61
CA LEU A 731 -21.19 8.31 -18.95
C LEU A 731 -20.31 7.16 -19.46
N GLU A 732 -20.53 6.73 -20.70
CA GLU A 732 -19.77 5.67 -21.35
C GLU A 732 -19.43 6.03 -22.80
N GLY A 733 -18.32 5.51 -23.33
CA GLY A 733 -17.98 5.67 -24.74
C GLY A 733 -17.71 7.12 -25.14
N ASP A 734 -18.34 7.57 -26.23
CA ASP A 734 -18.18 8.93 -26.75
C ASP A 734 -18.80 9.98 -25.80
N ASP A 735 -19.81 9.61 -25.01
CA ASP A 735 -20.47 10.49 -24.05
C ASP A 735 -19.56 10.78 -22.84
N ALA A 736 -18.55 9.94 -22.58
CA ALA A 736 -17.57 10.15 -21.50
C ALA A 736 -16.35 10.98 -21.95
N LEU A 737 -16.27 11.41 -23.21
CA LEU A 737 -15.13 12.18 -23.70
C LEU A 737 -15.08 13.57 -23.05
N PRO A 738 -13.89 14.09 -22.70
CA PRO A 738 -13.73 15.42 -22.09
C PRO A 738 -14.40 16.58 -22.84
N GLY A 739 -14.51 16.46 -24.17
CA GLY A 739 -15.14 17.48 -25.02
C GLY A 739 -16.57 17.16 -25.45
N ALA A 740 -17.22 16.15 -24.85
CA ALA A 740 -18.64 15.89 -25.06
C ALA A 740 -19.49 16.79 -24.15
N ASP A 741 -20.68 17.15 -24.63
CA ASP A 741 -21.70 17.97 -23.94
C ASP A 741 -23.00 17.16 -24.12
N VAL A 742 -23.32 16.34 -23.12
CA VAL A 742 -24.35 15.29 -23.19
C VAL A 742 -25.76 15.90 -23.02
N GLU A 743 -25.79 16.99 -22.28
CA GLU A 743 -26.90 17.76 -21.75
C GLU A 743 -27.04 19.12 -22.47
N PRO A 744 -26.87 19.16 -23.80
CA PRO A 744 -26.49 20.30 -24.67
C PRO A 744 -26.70 21.72 -24.10
N ASP A 745 -26.04 22.05 -22.99
CA ASP A 745 -26.21 23.31 -22.26
C ASP A 745 -25.05 24.30 -22.52
N GLY A 746 -24.02 23.81 -23.21
CA GLY A 746 -22.88 24.57 -23.69
C GLY A 746 -21.64 24.43 -22.82
N LEU A 747 -21.64 23.60 -21.78
CA LEU A 747 -20.43 23.12 -21.11
C LEU A 747 -20.06 21.74 -21.62
N ASP A 748 -18.77 21.50 -21.83
CA ASP A 748 -18.31 20.13 -22.04
C ASP A 748 -18.02 19.46 -20.69
N ASN A 749 -18.02 18.13 -20.69
CA ASN A 749 -17.77 17.31 -19.50
C ASN A 749 -16.52 17.74 -18.74
N LEU A 750 -15.43 18.15 -19.42
CA LEU A 750 -14.22 18.60 -18.74
C LEU A 750 -14.46 19.90 -17.99
N MET A 751 -15.18 20.84 -18.60
CA MET A 751 -15.56 22.08 -17.94
C MET A 751 -16.51 21.82 -16.78
N GLU A 752 -17.52 20.97 -16.96
CA GLU A 752 -18.41 20.59 -15.86
C GLU A 752 -17.65 19.93 -14.71
N TYR A 753 -16.79 18.95 -15.00
CA TYR A 753 -15.95 18.32 -13.99
C TYR A 753 -15.11 19.34 -13.21
N ALA A 754 -14.49 20.28 -13.92
CA ALA A 754 -13.60 21.27 -13.35
C ALA A 754 -14.31 22.40 -12.57
N LEU A 755 -15.58 22.67 -12.89
CA LEU A 755 -16.40 23.72 -12.28
C LEU A 755 -17.47 23.20 -11.32
N GLY A 756 -17.71 21.88 -11.27
CA GLY A 756 -18.67 21.25 -10.36
C GLY A 756 -20.08 21.04 -10.91
N GLY A 757 -20.22 20.88 -12.23
CA GLY A 757 -21.49 20.57 -12.93
C GLY A 757 -21.90 19.09 -12.89
N ASP A 758 -23.10 18.83 -13.39
CA ASP A 758 -23.68 17.49 -13.58
C ASP A 758 -23.98 17.21 -15.08
N PRO A 759 -23.26 16.27 -15.72
CA PRO A 759 -23.37 15.98 -17.16
C PRO A 759 -24.69 15.31 -17.58
N ASN A 760 -25.65 15.21 -16.66
CA ASN A 760 -26.99 14.74 -16.94
C ASN A 760 -28.07 15.82 -16.71
N VAL A 761 -27.67 17.04 -16.34
CA VAL A 761 -28.57 18.12 -15.95
C VAL A 761 -28.12 19.42 -16.63
N ASP A 762 -29.04 20.08 -17.34
CA ASP A 762 -28.83 21.45 -17.87
C ASP A 762 -28.68 22.43 -16.69
N ASP A 763 -27.45 22.58 -16.22
CA ASP A 763 -27.07 23.33 -15.03
C ASP A 763 -25.95 24.35 -15.29
N ALA A 764 -25.49 24.51 -16.53
CA ALA A 764 -24.50 25.51 -16.92
C ALA A 764 -24.80 26.91 -16.40
N ALA A 765 -26.08 27.30 -16.29
CA ALA A 765 -26.44 28.61 -15.74
C ALA A 765 -26.05 28.81 -14.25
N ALA A 766 -25.88 27.71 -13.51
CA ALA A 766 -25.48 27.70 -12.11
C ALA A 766 -23.96 27.57 -11.93
N VAL A 767 -23.27 26.79 -12.78
CA VAL A 767 -21.84 26.47 -12.63
C VAL A 767 -20.92 27.25 -13.57
N ALA A 768 -21.44 27.82 -14.67
CA ALA A 768 -20.61 28.58 -15.60
C ALA A 768 -20.04 29.86 -14.95
N PRO A 769 -18.86 30.32 -15.39
CA PRO A 769 -18.26 31.52 -14.85
C PRO A 769 -19.17 32.75 -14.93
N ALA A 770 -19.34 33.44 -13.81
CA ALA A 770 -20.05 34.71 -13.74
C ALA A 770 -19.14 35.88 -14.12
N ALA A 771 -19.69 36.90 -14.76
CA ALA A 771 -18.96 38.12 -15.07
C ALA A 771 -19.81 39.37 -14.82
N TYR A 772 -19.18 40.43 -14.30
CA TYR A 772 -19.85 41.70 -14.03
C TYR A 772 -18.87 42.88 -14.08
N ILE A 773 -19.40 44.09 -14.21
CA ILE A 773 -18.61 45.33 -14.21
C ILE A 773 -18.82 46.03 -12.88
N MET A 774 -17.73 46.51 -12.27
CA MET A 774 -17.79 47.27 -11.03
C MET A 774 -16.72 48.37 -11.03
N ASP A 775 -17.09 49.56 -10.55
CA ASP A 775 -16.15 50.66 -10.28
C ASP A 775 -15.41 50.37 -8.96
N ASP A 776 -14.09 50.20 -9.05
CA ASP A 776 -13.20 50.07 -7.90
C ASP A 776 -12.11 51.16 -7.97
N GLY A 777 -12.22 52.13 -7.08
CA GLY A 777 -11.27 53.24 -6.99
C GLY A 777 -11.37 54.28 -8.12
N GLY A 778 -12.53 54.39 -8.80
CA GLY A 778 -12.74 55.31 -9.91
C GLY A 778 -12.34 54.74 -11.27
N THR A 779 -12.16 53.42 -11.36
CA THR A 779 -11.81 52.67 -12.58
C THR A 779 -12.84 51.55 -12.75
N ASP A 780 -13.42 51.45 -13.94
CA ASP A 780 -14.32 50.34 -14.27
C ASP A 780 -13.49 49.06 -14.52
N TRP A 781 -13.80 48.01 -13.76
CA TRP A 781 -13.17 46.69 -13.89
C TRP A 781 -14.19 45.66 -14.38
N PHE A 782 -13.75 44.76 -15.25
CA PHE A 782 -14.49 43.56 -15.63
C PHE A 782 -14.05 42.41 -14.72
N TYR A 783 -14.94 41.99 -13.83
CA TYR A 783 -14.74 40.87 -12.92
C TYR A 783 -15.19 39.57 -13.56
N HIS A 784 -14.43 38.51 -13.32
CA HIS A 784 -14.70 37.15 -13.75
C HIS A 784 -14.54 36.22 -12.55
N VAL A 785 -15.61 35.48 -12.26
CA VAL A 785 -15.74 34.64 -11.07
C VAL A 785 -16.11 33.23 -11.51
N TYR A 786 -15.36 32.22 -11.08
CA TYR A 786 -15.61 30.83 -11.45
C TYR A 786 -15.23 29.90 -10.31
N ASP A 787 -15.86 28.74 -10.23
CA ASP A 787 -15.47 27.69 -9.30
C ASP A 787 -14.30 26.88 -9.86
N GLN A 788 -13.38 26.49 -9.00
CA GLN A 788 -12.17 25.78 -9.37
C GLN A 788 -12.10 24.51 -8.55
N ARG A 789 -12.13 23.35 -9.21
CA ARG A 789 -11.76 22.08 -8.61
C ARG A 789 -10.29 22.11 -8.19
N VAL A 790 -10.01 21.78 -6.94
CA VAL A 790 -8.66 21.81 -6.33
C VAL A 790 -8.19 20.46 -5.81
N ASP A 791 -9.09 19.49 -5.70
CA ASP A 791 -8.79 18.12 -5.28
C ASP A 791 -8.14 17.27 -6.39
N ASP A 792 -8.21 17.68 -7.67
CA ASP A 792 -7.51 17.05 -8.80
C ASP A 792 -6.34 17.90 -9.32
N ALA A 793 -5.12 17.52 -8.90
CA ALA A 793 -3.88 18.18 -9.31
C ALA A 793 -3.53 18.01 -10.80
N ALA A 794 -4.21 17.11 -11.54
CA ALA A 794 -4.03 17.00 -12.99
C ALA A 794 -4.67 18.17 -13.75
N LEU A 795 -5.64 18.87 -13.14
CA LEU A 795 -6.28 20.02 -13.75
C LEU A 795 -5.39 21.27 -13.68
N THR A 796 -5.30 21.97 -14.81
CA THR A 796 -4.67 23.29 -14.90
C THR A 796 -5.68 24.32 -15.37
N PHE A 797 -5.69 25.48 -14.71
CA PHE A 797 -6.57 26.60 -15.02
C PHE A 797 -5.72 27.78 -15.48
N SER A 798 -6.06 28.36 -16.62
CA SER A 798 -5.42 29.58 -17.11
C SER A 798 -6.46 30.61 -17.54
N LEU A 799 -6.23 31.86 -17.14
CA LEU A 799 -7.00 33.00 -17.62
C LEU A 799 -6.12 33.89 -18.48
N GLY A 800 -6.72 34.44 -19.52
CA GLY A 800 -6.15 35.55 -20.24
C GLY A 800 -7.24 36.48 -20.77
N ALA A 801 -6.83 37.71 -21.08
CA ALA A 801 -7.70 38.69 -21.70
C ALA A 801 -7.24 39.02 -23.13
N THR A 802 -8.17 39.39 -23.99
CA THR A 802 -7.90 39.86 -25.35
C THR A 802 -8.87 40.97 -25.74
N ASP A 803 -8.47 41.85 -26.64
CA ASP A 803 -9.31 42.88 -27.25
C ASP A 803 -10.15 42.35 -28.42
N ASN A 804 -9.88 41.11 -28.88
CA ASN A 804 -10.53 40.50 -30.03
C ASN A 804 -10.68 38.99 -29.87
N LEU A 805 -11.88 38.47 -30.15
CA LEU A 805 -12.17 37.02 -30.15
C LEU A 805 -11.48 36.23 -31.27
N VAL A 806 -10.80 36.89 -32.22
CA VAL A 806 -10.24 36.23 -33.41
C VAL A 806 -8.71 36.25 -33.41
N GLY A 807 -8.11 35.10 -33.11
CA GLY A 807 -6.74 34.77 -33.52
C GLY A 807 -5.60 35.36 -32.69
N THR A 808 -5.89 36.07 -31.61
CA THR A 808 -4.88 36.55 -30.66
C THR A 808 -4.85 35.61 -29.46
N PRO A 809 -3.68 35.03 -29.08
CA PRO A 809 -3.54 34.37 -27.80
C PRO A 809 -3.93 35.33 -26.67
N ALA A 810 -4.63 34.83 -25.66
CA ALA A 810 -5.04 35.65 -24.53
C ALA A 810 -3.79 36.09 -23.72
N ASP A 811 -3.71 37.36 -23.37
CA ASP A 811 -2.65 37.90 -22.52
C ASP A 811 -2.95 37.56 -21.06
N THR A 812 -2.16 36.67 -20.48
CA THR A 812 -2.27 36.25 -19.08
C THR A 812 -1.82 37.35 -18.12
N ASN A 813 -1.09 38.37 -18.58
CA ASN A 813 -0.62 39.47 -17.74
C ASN A 813 -1.65 40.59 -17.59
N ASP A 814 -2.71 40.56 -18.39
CA ASP A 814 -3.79 41.55 -18.41
C ASP A 814 -4.97 41.14 -17.51
N VAL A 815 -4.81 40.05 -16.75
CA VAL A 815 -5.75 39.57 -15.73
C VAL A 815 -5.08 39.66 -14.37
N SER A 816 -5.77 40.25 -13.40
CA SER A 816 -5.31 40.39 -12.02
C SER A 816 -6.20 39.55 -11.09
N PHE A 817 -5.55 38.76 -10.24
CA PHE A 817 -6.22 38.04 -9.16
C PHE A 817 -6.75 39.03 -8.11
N VAL A 818 -7.98 38.83 -7.66
CA VAL A 818 -8.64 39.66 -6.65
C VAL A 818 -8.73 38.93 -5.31
N GLY A 819 -9.14 37.67 -5.34
CA GLY A 819 -9.38 36.86 -4.15
C GLY A 819 -10.01 35.52 -4.49
N GLN A 820 -10.07 34.62 -3.50
CA GLN A 820 -10.69 33.31 -3.62
C GLN A 820 -11.49 32.99 -2.35
N SER A 821 -12.47 32.08 -2.45
CA SER A 821 -13.15 31.51 -1.29
C SER A 821 -12.29 30.43 -0.61
N ASP A 822 -12.74 30.00 0.56
CA ASP A 822 -12.30 28.73 1.14
C ASP A 822 -12.77 27.56 0.26
N GLU A 823 -12.09 26.42 0.40
CA GLU A 823 -12.46 25.18 -0.26
C GLU A 823 -13.68 24.54 0.42
N VAL A 824 -14.65 24.11 -0.39
CA VAL A 824 -15.83 23.36 0.01
C VAL A 824 -16.03 22.25 -1.00
N ASP A 825 -16.07 21.00 -0.53
CA ASP A 825 -16.30 19.80 -1.34
C ASP A 825 -15.34 19.65 -2.55
N GLY A 826 -14.06 20.01 -2.39
CA GLY A 826 -13.05 19.93 -3.46
C GLY A 826 -13.06 21.12 -4.43
N PHE A 827 -13.89 22.15 -4.18
CA PHE A 827 -14.01 23.35 -5.02
C PHE A 827 -13.76 24.63 -4.24
N ARG A 828 -13.26 25.66 -4.92
CA ARG A 828 -13.22 27.04 -4.42
C ARG A 828 -13.59 28.04 -5.50
N THR A 829 -14.20 29.16 -5.14
CA THR A 829 -14.50 30.24 -6.07
C THR A 829 -13.29 31.16 -6.25
N GLN A 830 -12.86 31.37 -7.49
CA GLN A 830 -11.79 32.27 -7.90
C GLN A 830 -12.35 33.59 -8.46
N THR A 831 -11.89 34.73 -7.97
CA THR A 831 -12.26 36.07 -8.49
C THR A 831 -11.05 36.72 -9.15
N ASN A 832 -11.19 37.04 -10.43
CA ASN A 832 -10.21 37.73 -11.24
C ASN A 832 -10.81 38.98 -11.87
N ARG A 833 -9.98 39.93 -12.30
CA ARG A 833 -10.44 41.13 -13.01
C ARG A 833 -9.46 41.62 -14.05
N THR A 834 -9.98 42.30 -15.07
CA THR A 834 -9.19 43.08 -16.04
C THR A 834 -9.75 44.49 -16.18
N GLU A 835 -8.88 45.45 -16.46
CA GLU A 835 -9.27 46.86 -16.59
C GLU A 835 -10.05 47.11 -17.89
N MET A 836 -11.15 47.86 -17.82
CA MET A 836 -11.99 48.21 -18.98
C MET A 836 -11.61 49.54 -19.64
N THR A 837 -10.32 49.87 -19.74
CA THR A 837 -9.86 51.12 -20.38
C THR A 837 -9.96 51.15 -21.91
N THR A 838 -10.32 50.03 -22.53
CA THR A 838 -10.45 49.88 -23.99
C THR A 838 -11.90 49.67 -24.39
N ASP A 839 -12.24 49.96 -25.65
CA ASP A 839 -13.61 49.88 -26.16
C ASP A 839 -14.21 48.46 -26.10
N ALA A 840 -13.37 47.41 -26.05
CA ALA A 840 -13.78 46.02 -25.87
C ALA A 840 -12.66 45.17 -25.24
N LYS A 841 -13.02 44.32 -24.27
CA LYS A 841 -12.18 43.22 -23.76
C LYS A 841 -13.00 41.95 -23.60
N PHE A 842 -12.34 40.82 -23.77
CA PHE A 842 -12.86 39.48 -23.59
C PHE A 842 -11.91 38.74 -22.64
N ILE A 843 -12.46 38.01 -21.67
CA ILE A 843 -11.69 37.11 -20.81
C ILE A 843 -12.03 35.67 -21.19
N SER A 844 -11.04 34.79 -21.19
CA SER A 844 -11.24 33.36 -21.41
C SER A 844 -10.66 32.58 -20.25
N LEU A 845 -11.45 31.66 -19.70
CA LEU A 845 -10.99 30.59 -18.83
C LEU A 845 -10.66 29.37 -19.70
N LYS A 846 -9.49 28.79 -19.51
CA LYS A 846 -9.08 27.54 -20.16
C LYS A 846 -8.70 26.52 -19.09
N VAL A 847 -9.31 25.35 -19.19
CA VAL A 847 -9.06 24.17 -18.36
C VAL A 847 -8.35 23.11 -19.19
N GLU A 848 -7.32 22.48 -18.65
CA GLU A 848 -6.62 21.35 -19.27
C GLU A 848 -6.37 20.23 -18.24
N LYS A 849 -6.43 18.98 -18.68
CA LYS A 849 -6.11 17.75 -17.92
C LYS A 849 -4.95 17.01 -18.59
#